data_AF-A0AAD7S0H9-F1
#
_entry.id   AF-A0AAD7S0H9-F1
#
_cell.length_a   1.000
_cell.length_b   1.000
_cell.length_c   1.000
_cell.angle_alpha   90.00
_cell.angle_beta   90.00
_cell.angle_gamma   90.00
#
_symmetry.space_group_name_H-M   'P 1'
#
loop_
_entity.id
_entity.type
_entity.pdbx_description
1 polymer ?
#
loop_
_entity_poly.entity_id
_entity_poly.type
_entity_poly.pdbx_seq_one_letter_code
_entity_poly.pdbx_strand_id
1 'polypeptide(L)'
;MSYHLPLVQHIQFIFDLMEYSLNISGLIDFAIQLLNELSLVEAELLLKSSSLVGSYTTGLCLGIVAVLRRYHSCLILNPDQTAQVFDGLRIVVKSGVNPADCSSSERCILAYLYDLYTSCSHLKSKFGEIFSEFCSKVKNSIYCNIDPSDSNMLWDPVFMMDTIANPSAQNFNHSMVGKILNDSPANRYSFVCNVLMDVCVDHRDPERVNDIGILCAELTAYCRSLSAEWLGVLKALCCSSNNGNCGFNDLLCNVDVSDLSFHDSLATFVAILIARQCLLLEDLVRCVAIPSLLNAAACSEQDSEPGARLTCRILLHLFKTPQRNPCPQDGTKSDKASVGIRSSCDRHLLAASQNSIVVGAVFAVLKAVFMLGDAELKGSGFCHPAGLEDIAEDRRTVSIETASLDVYAKYVLKSICQQEWVGERCLKSLSEDSSALQDPVLVNIQAQRLLQLICYPHRQLDSEEGDNPQRQRIKRILQNMDQWTMRQSSLELQLMIKQSTNNVSELNSLLENIAKATIEVFQKSAEMNSSNPPGNGSAASSSITSSVSNNNNASKMKPVLSSSERSGVWLVAPLIAKLPTSVQGHVLKAAGEELEKGQHLGSSSRKERDRQKQKSMSLLSQQPFLSLVLTCLKGQDEQREGLLASLFSQVQQRLSRTGGRTSTRTTARPSR
;
A
#
# COMPACT_ATOMS: atom_id res chain seq x y z
N MET A 1 -0.26 49.14 8.88
CA MET A 1 -0.28 47.75 8.36
C MET A 1 1.06 47.54 7.67
N SER A 2 1.91 46.66 8.20
CA SER A 2 3.20 46.34 7.59
C SER A 2 2.98 45.62 6.26
N TYR A 3 3.52 46.17 5.16
CA TYR A 3 3.44 45.60 3.81
C TYR A 3 4.45 44.45 3.63
N HIS A 4 4.31 43.38 4.40
CA HIS A 4 5.18 42.21 4.26
C HIS A 4 4.41 41.03 3.68
N LEU A 5 4.88 40.58 2.52
CA LEU A 5 4.46 39.32 1.92
C LEU A 5 5.07 38.17 2.73
N PRO A 6 4.30 37.15 3.14
CA PRO A 6 4.85 36.00 3.84
C PRO A 6 5.81 35.21 2.94
N LEU A 7 6.83 34.57 3.51
CA LEU A 7 7.66 33.63 2.76
C LEU A 7 6.83 32.38 2.39
N VAL A 8 7.04 31.84 1.18
CA VAL A 8 6.35 30.61 0.72
C VAL A 8 6.55 29.45 1.71
N GLN A 9 7.75 29.34 2.28
CA GLN A 9 8.09 28.33 3.29
C GLN A 9 7.21 28.43 4.55
N HIS A 10 6.85 29.64 4.98
CA HIS A 10 5.96 29.83 6.14
C HIS A 10 4.54 29.35 5.83
N ILE A 11 4.05 29.56 4.60
CA ILE A 11 2.73 29.07 4.19
C ILE A 11 2.73 27.55 4.06
N GLN A 12 3.80 26.96 3.49
CA GLN A 12 3.97 25.50 3.45
C GLN A 12 4.00 24.89 4.86
N PHE A 13 4.66 25.54 5.82
CA PHE A 13 4.64 25.10 7.21
C PHE A 13 3.22 25.12 7.82
N ILE A 14 2.39 26.10 7.47
CA ILE A 14 0.97 26.12 7.89
C ILE A 14 0.21 24.92 7.29
N PHE A 15 0.45 24.60 6.01
CA PHE A 15 -0.15 23.41 5.39
C PHE A 15 0.21 22.13 6.16
N ASP A 16 1.49 21.98 6.52
CA ASP A 16 1.99 20.84 7.30
C ASP A 16 1.31 20.74 8.67
N LEU A 17 1.13 21.88 9.38
CA LEU A 17 0.44 21.91 10.67
C LEU A 17 -1.03 21.50 10.56
N MET A 18 -1.72 21.97 9.52
CA MET A 18 -3.12 21.60 9.28
C MET A 18 -3.26 20.12 8.94
N GLU A 19 -2.37 19.57 8.10
CA GLU A 19 -2.30 18.14 7.82
C GLU A 19 -2.01 17.33 9.09
N TYR A 20 -1.07 17.78 9.93
CA TYR A 20 -0.74 17.11 11.19
C TYR A 20 -1.93 17.08 12.16
N SER A 21 -2.73 18.14 12.17
CA SER A 21 -3.99 18.19 12.93
C SER A 21 -5.14 17.37 12.31
N LEU A 22 -4.90 16.70 11.17
CA LEU A 22 -5.88 15.95 10.37
C LEU A 22 -7.06 16.83 9.89
N ASN A 23 -6.89 18.15 9.83
CA ASN A 23 -7.89 19.08 9.33
C ASN A 23 -7.83 19.20 7.79
N ILE A 24 -8.09 18.09 7.10
CA ILE A 24 -7.92 18.01 5.64
C ILE A 24 -8.94 18.89 4.90
N SER A 25 -10.19 18.95 5.37
CA SER A 25 -11.21 19.82 4.76
C SER A 25 -10.80 21.30 4.86
N GLY A 26 -10.40 21.75 6.07
CA GLY A 26 -9.96 23.13 6.26
C GLY A 26 -8.68 23.45 5.48
N LEU A 27 -7.77 22.48 5.32
CA LEU A 27 -6.57 22.63 4.51
C LEU A 27 -6.91 22.86 3.03
N ILE A 28 -7.84 22.08 2.47
CA ILE A 28 -8.30 22.26 1.09
C ILE A 28 -8.97 23.62 0.94
N ASP A 29 -9.88 23.98 1.84
CA ASP A 29 -10.58 25.28 1.79
C ASP A 29 -9.59 26.46 1.85
N PHE A 30 -8.60 26.39 2.74
CA PHE A 30 -7.56 27.41 2.87
C PHE A 30 -6.68 27.49 1.61
N ALA A 31 -6.29 26.35 1.03
CA ALA A 31 -5.51 26.32 -0.21
C ALA A 31 -6.28 26.93 -1.39
N ILE A 32 -7.60 26.68 -1.48
CA ILE A 32 -8.47 27.28 -2.50
C ILE A 32 -8.58 28.80 -2.31
N GLN A 33 -8.77 29.26 -1.07
CA GLN A 33 -8.81 30.70 -0.78
C GLN A 33 -7.51 31.39 -1.20
N LEU A 34 -6.36 30.84 -0.84
CA LEU A 34 -5.06 31.38 -1.25
C LEU A 34 -4.91 31.41 -2.78
N LEU A 35 -5.35 30.37 -3.49
CA LEU A 35 -5.29 30.29 -4.94
C LEU A 35 -6.06 31.43 -5.63
N ASN A 36 -7.25 31.79 -5.13
CA ASN A 36 -8.04 32.87 -5.71
C ASN A 36 -7.37 34.25 -5.56
N GLU A 37 -6.68 34.48 -4.45
CA GLU A 37 -5.99 35.74 -4.16
C GLU A 37 -4.68 35.91 -4.94
N LEU A 38 -4.11 34.83 -5.52
CA LEU A 38 -2.82 34.89 -6.21
C LEU A 38 -2.81 35.89 -7.38
N SER A 39 -3.92 35.98 -8.12
CA SER A 39 -4.04 36.90 -9.26
C SER A 39 -3.96 38.37 -8.83
N LEU A 40 -4.53 38.71 -7.68
CA LEU A 40 -4.48 40.06 -7.09
C LEU A 40 -3.08 40.37 -6.56
N VAL A 41 -2.43 39.38 -5.92
CA VAL A 41 -1.05 39.52 -5.45
C VAL A 41 -0.09 39.75 -6.62
N GLU A 42 -0.25 39.03 -7.73
CA GLU A 42 0.57 39.21 -8.93
C GLU A 42 0.41 40.62 -9.52
N ALA A 43 -0.83 41.12 -9.61
CA ALA A 43 -1.12 42.46 -10.11
C ALA A 43 -0.46 43.55 -9.24
N GLU A 44 -0.48 43.39 -7.90
CA GLU A 44 0.14 44.33 -6.97
C GLU A 44 1.68 44.29 -7.04
N LEU A 45 2.27 43.10 -7.24
CA LEU A 45 3.73 42.96 -7.45
C LEU A 45 4.17 43.62 -8.76
N LEU A 46 3.37 43.49 -9.82
CA LEU A 46 3.60 44.15 -11.11
C LEU A 46 3.53 45.67 -10.98
N LEU A 47 2.51 46.20 -10.29
CA LEU A 47 2.37 47.63 -10.02
C LEU A 47 3.58 48.20 -9.27
N LYS A 48 4.19 47.39 -8.39
CA LYS A 48 5.37 47.77 -7.59
C LYS A 48 6.70 47.45 -8.26
N SER A 49 6.71 46.89 -9.48
CA SER A 49 7.93 46.49 -10.21
C SER A 49 8.87 45.61 -9.37
N SER A 50 8.30 44.68 -8.60
CA SER A 50 9.08 43.77 -7.76
C SER A 50 9.83 42.73 -8.58
N SER A 51 11.02 42.31 -8.14
CA SER A 51 11.72 41.15 -8.70
C SER A 51 11.02 39.81 -8.41
N LEU A 52 10.00 39.81 -7.54
CA LEU A 52 9.22 38.63 -7.17
C LEU A 52 8.05 38.34 -8.11
N VAL A 53 7.82 39.20 -9.12
CA VAL A 53 6.79 39.02 -10.15
C VAL A 53 6.99 37.66 -10.82
N GLY A 54 5.92 36.89 -10.93
CA GLY A 54 5.90 35.54 -11.50
C GLY A 54 6.52 34.47 -10.59
N SER A 55 7.68 34.72 -9.97
CA SER A 55 8.39 33.72 -9.18
C SER A 55 7.69 33.39 -7.86
N TYR A 56 7.21 34.41 -7.13
CA TYR A 56 6.54 34.21 -5.85
C TYR A 56 5.19 33.50 -6.00
N THR A 57 4.34 33.98 -6.90
CA THR A 57 2.99 33.45 -7.10
C THR A 57 3.01 32.04 -7.68
N THR A 58 3.93 31.77 -8.62
CA THR A 58 4.13 30.41 -9.16
C THR A 58 4.69 29.46 -8.09
N GLY A 59 5.65 29.91 -7.28
CA GLY A 59 6.20 29.11 -6.18
C GLY A 59 5.17 28.78 -5.08
N LEU A 60 4.29 29.74 -4.76
CA LEU A 60 3.18 29.49 -3.83
C LEU A 60 2.10 28.59 -4.45
N CYS A 61 1.75 28.81 -5.72
CA CYS A 61 0.82 27.97 -6.46
C CYS A 61 1.29 26.51 -6.52
N LEU A 62 2.58 26.29 -6.71
CA LEU A 62 3.19 24.96 -6.64
C LEU A 62 2.99 24.28 -5.27
N GLY A 63 3.13 25.03 -4.17
CA GLY A 63 2.82 24.53 -2.83
C GLY A 63 1.34 24.16 -2.67
N ILE A 64 0.43 24.98 -3.20
CA ILE A 64 -1.02 24.70 -3.22
C ILE A 64 -1.31 23.44 -4.05
N VAL A 65 -0.76 23.33 -5.26
CA VAL A 65 -0.92 22.18 -6.14
C VAL A 65 -0.42 20.90 -5.46
N ALA A 66 0.70 20.96 -4.75
CA ALA A 66 1.24 19.81 -4.05
C ALA A 66 0.24 19.23 -3.03
N VAL A 67 -0.36 20.09 -2.19
CA VAL A 67 -1.40 19.71 -1.23
C VAL A 67 -2.66 19.18 -1.92
N LEU A 68 -3.18 19.93 -2.90
CA LEU A 68 -4.41 19.56 -3.60
C LEU A 68 -4.26 18.24 -4.35
N ARG A 69 -3.10 17.99 -4.96
CA ARG A 69 -2.82 16.74 -5.69
C ARG A 69 -2.65 15.56 -4.72
N ARG A 70 -2.05 15.77 -3.55
CA ARG A 70 -1.99 14.76 -2.48
C ARG A 70 -3.40 14.31 -2.06
N TYR A 71 -4.31 15.26 -1.89
CA TYR A 71 -5.70 15.03 -1.48
C TYR A 71 -6.70 15.06 -2.65
N HIS A 72 -6.25 14.72 -3.86
CA HIS A 72 -7.06 14.76 -5.06
C HIS A 72 -8.39 14.01 -4.89
N SER A 73 -8.35 12.81 -4.28
CA SER A 73 -9.55 11.99 -4.03
C SER A 73 -10.58 12.68 -3.13
N CYS A 74 -10.17 13.58 -2.24
CA CYS A 74 -11.07 14.36 -1.39
C CYS A 74 -11.64 15.56 -2.14
N LEU A 75 -10.81 16.26 -2.93
CA LEU A 75 -11.21 17.44 -3.70
C LEU A 75 -12.31 17.10 -4.72
N ILE A 76 -12.15 16.00 -5.47
CA ILE A 76 -13.08 15.62 -6.55
C ILE A 76 -14.49 15.26 -6.06
N LEU A 77 -14.68 15.04 -4.75
CA LEU A 77 -16.01 14.83 -4.16
C LEU A 77 -16.86 16.11 -4.17
N ASN A 78 -16.22 17.28 -4.26
CA ASN A 78 -16.89 18.57 -4.34
C ASN A 78 -16.66 19.22 -5.73
N PRO A 79 -17.63 19.12 -6.66
CA PRO A 79 -17.45 19.59 -8.03
C PRO A 79 -17.31 21.12 -8.13
N ASP A 80 -17.92 21.88 -7.24
CA ASP A 80 -17.85 23.35 -7.25
C ASP A 80 -16.45 23.82 -6.86
N GLN A 81 -15.90 23.27 -5.78
CA GLN A 81 -14.51 23.52 -5.36
C GLN A 81 -13.51 23.04 -6.41
N THR A 82 -13.76 21.88 -7.03
CA THR A 82 -12.91 21.35 -8.11
C THR A 82 -12.88 22.31 -9.31
N ALA A 83 -14.04 22.85 -9.72
CA ALA A 83 -14.12 23.81 -10.81
C ALA A 83 -13.44 25.15 -10.46
N GLN A 84 -13.53 25.59 -9.20
CA GLN A 84 -12.84 26.78 -8.72
C GLN A 84 -11.33 26.62 -8.74
N VAL A 85 -10.81 25.47 -8.27
CA VAL A 85 -9.39 25.13 -8.36
C VAL A 85 -8.93 25.15 -9.81
N PHE A 86 -9.69 24.50 -10.70
CA PHE A 86 -9.34 24.43 -12.11
C PHE A 86 -9.22 25.82 -12.76
N ASP A 87 -10.17 26.71 -12.48
CA ASP A 87 -10.15 28.09 -13.00
C ASP A 87 -8.99 28.91 -12.41
N GLY A 88 -8.77 28.82 -11.09
CA GLY A 88 -7.67 29.51 -10.41
C GLY A 88 -6.29 29.10 -10.93
N LEU A 89 -6.04 27.80 -11.11
CA LEU A 89 -4.78 27.30 -11.66
C LEU A 89 -4.57 27.75 -13.11
N ARG A 90 -5.63 27.79 -13.92
CA ARG A 90 -5.59 28.29 -15.29
C ARG A 90 -5.28 29.79 -15.35
N ILE A 91 -5.71 30.58 -14.37
CA ILE A 91 -5.39 32.02 -14.31
C ILE A 91 -3.91 32.23 -13.99
N VAL A 92 -3.35 31.44 -13.07
CA VAL A 92 -1.92 31.51 -12.72
C VAL A 92 -1.04 31.14 -13.91
N VAL A 93 -1.39 30.06 -14.61
CA VAL A 93 -0.70 29.66 -15.85
C VAL A 93 -1.29 30.44 -17.03
N LYS A 94 -0.74 31.63 -17.29
CA LYS A 94 -1.18 32.56 -18.35
C LYS A 94 -1.58 31.82 -19.63
N SER A 95 -2.70 32.21 -20.24
CA SER A 95 -3.18 31.61 -21.49
C SER A 95 -2.11 31.74 -22.58
N GLY A 96 -1.47 30.63 -22.96
CA GLY A 96 -0.40 30.59 -23.96
C GLY A 96 0.96 30.06 -23.50
N VAL A 97 1.14 29.67 -22.23
CA VAL A 97 2.36 28.97 -21.77
C VAL A 97 2.58 27.72 -22.61
N ASN A 98 3.75 27.60 -23.23
CA ASN A 98 4.11 26.40 -23.97
C ASN A 98 4.52 25.30 -22.97
N PRO A 99 3.84 24.14 -22.91
CA PRO A 99 4.24 23.06 -21.99
C PRO A 99 5.65 22.51 -22.22
N ALA A 100 6.30 22.86 -23.33
CA ALA A 100 7.69 22.51 -23.64
C ALA A 100 8.72 23.59 -23.24
N ASP A 101 8.27 24.79 -22.87
CA ASP A 101 9.12 25.94 -22.49
C ASP A 101 8.48 26.62 -21.28
N CYS A 102 8.61 25.98 -20.13
CA CYS A 102 8.05 26.42 -18.86
C CYS A 102 9.00 26.08 -17.72
N SER A 103 8.81 26.72 -16.56
CA SER A 103 9.53 26.38 -15.33
C SER A 103 9.10 25.03 -14.75
N SER A 104 9.90 24.45 -13.85
CA SER A 104 9.55 23.22 -13.13
C SER A 104 8.25 23.37 -12.33
N SER A 105 8.04 24.56 -11.76
CA SER A 105 6.83 24.87 -11.00
C SER A 105 5.59 24.89 -11.90
N GLU A 106 5.66 25.57 -13.05
CA GLU A 106 4.58 25.58 -14.05
C GLU A 106 4.30 24.19 -14.60
N ARG A 107 5.34 23.38 -14.87
CA ARG A 107 5.17 21.98 -15.28
C ARG A 107 4.30 21.19 -14.29
N CYS A 108 4.57 21.30 -12.99
CA CYS A 108 3.77 20.62 -11.98
C CYS A 108 2.30 21.12 -11.96
N ILE A 109 2.09 22.44 -12.14
CA ILE A 109 0.74 23.02 -12.21
C ILE A 109 0.00 22.51 -13.45
N LEU A 110 0.67 22.49 -14.61
CA LEU A 110 0.15 21.97 -15.87
C LEU A 110 -0.20 20.49 -15.78
N ALA A 111 0.65 19.69 -15.15
CA ALA A 111 0.39 18.27 -14.91
C ALA A 111 -0.89 18.09 -14.07
N TYR A 112 -1.07 18.90 -13.03
CA TYR A 112 -2.28 18.78 -12.19
C TYR A 112 -3.55 19.28 -12.88
N LEU A 113 -3.46 20.35 -13.69
CA LEU A 113 -4.57 20.78 -14.55
C LEU A 113 -5.02 19.66 -15.50
N TYR A 114 -4.07 18.94 -16.09
CA TYR A 114 -4.35 17.77 -16.92
C TYR A 114 -5.03 16.64 -16.10
N ASP A 115 -4.51 16.32 -14.91
CA ASP A 115 -5.07 15.28 -14.04
C ASP A 115 -6.52 15.61 -13.63
N LEU A 116 -6.81 16.85 -13.25
CA LEU A 116 -8.16 17.33 -12.93
C LEU A 116 -9.10 17.22 -14.14
N TYR A 117 -8.67 17.74 -15.28
CA TYR A 117 -9.48 17.74 -16.50
C TYR A 117 -9.81 16.33 -16.98
N THR A 118 -8.86 15.40 -16.90
CA THR A 118 -9.05 14.02 -17.35
C THR A 118 -9.94 13.21 -16.40
N SER A 119 -9.83 13.46 -15.10
CA SER A 119 -10.55 12.75 -14.03
C SER A 119 -11.99 13.22 -13.84
N CYS A 120 -12.31 14.47 -14.16
CA CYS A 120 -13.62 15.08 -13.88
C CYS A 120 -14.41 15.39 -15.16
N SER A 121 -15.49 14.64 -15.42
CA SER A 121 -16.35 14.84 -16.60
C SER A 121 -17.02 16.23 -16.65
N HIS A 122 -17.42 16.77 -15.50
CA HIS A 122 -18.05 18.09 -15.41
C HIS A 122 -17.12 19.24 -15.84
N LEU A 123 -15.81 19.11 -15.65
CA LEU A 123 -14.83 20.08 -16.14
C LEU A 123 -14.71 20.02 -17.67
N LYS A 124 -14.79 18.83 -18.26
CA LYS A 124 -14.79 18.66 -19.72
C LYS A 124 -15.98 19.37 -20.36
N SER A 125 -17.15 19.29 -19.74
CA SER A 125 -18.34 20.00 -20.22
C SER A 125 -18.22 21.52 -20.08
N LYS A 126 -17.63 22.03 -18.99
CA LYS A 126 -17.54 23.47 -18.72
C LYS A 126 -16.40 24.18 -19.45
N PHE A 127 -15.27 23.51 -19.63
CA PHE A 127 -14.03 24.11 -20.16
C PHE A 127 -13.51 23.44 -21.45
N GLY A 128 -14.28 22.51 -22.04
CA GLY A 128 -13.84 21.68 -23.15
C GLY A 128 -13.39 22.46 -24.39
N GLU A 129 -14.14 23.50 -24.77
CA GLU A 129 -13.82 24.32 -25.95
C GLU A 129 -12.47 25.04 -25.82
N ILE A 130 -12.07 25.39 -24.60
CA ILE A 130 -10.88 26.20 -24.34
C ILE A 130 -9.66 25.31 -24.05
N PHE A 131 -9.87 24.21 -23.33
CA PHE A 131 -8.76 23.44 -22.76
C PHE A 131 -8.45 22.13 -23.52
N SER A 132 -9.33 21.64 -24.39
CA SER A 132 -9.13 20.33 -25.05
C SER A 132 -7.86 20.25 -25.91
N GLU A 133 -7.58 21.28 -26.72
CA GLU A 133 -6.36 21.35 -27.54
C GLU A 133 -5.10 21.45 -26.65
N PHE A 134 -5.17 22.29 -25.63
CA PHE A 134 -4.08 22.49 -24.68
C PHE A 134 -3.77 21.22 -23.86
N CYS A 135 -4.81 20.49 -23.45
CA CYS A 135 -4.72 19.21 -22.76
C CYS A 135 -3.89 18.19 -23.56
N SER A 136 -4.09 18.14 -24.87
CA SER A 136 -3.31 17.24 -25.75
C SER A 136 -1.83 17.65 -25.80
N LYS A 137 -1.53 18.95 -25.83
CA LYS A 137 -0.13 19.46 -25.76
C LYS A 137 0.52 19.11 -24.42
N VAL A 138 -0.20 19.26 -23.30
CA VAL A 138 0.30 18.87 -21.97
C VAL A 138 0.55 17.37 -21.89
N LYS A 139 -0.38 16.53 -22.35
CA LYS A 139 -0.18 15.08 -22.42
C LYS A 139 1.07 14.71 -23.18
N ASN A 140 1.21 15.29 -24.38
CA ASN A 140 2.36 15.00 -25.23
C ASN A 140 3.66 15.53 -24.63
N SER A 141 3.66 16.60 -23.82
CA SER A 141 4.86 17.22 -23.23
C SER A 141 5.27 16.68 -21.85
N ILE A 142 4.34 16.17 -21.05
CA ILE A 142 4.63 15.70 -19.67
C ILE A 142 4.43 14.19 -19.55
N TYR A 143 3.34 13.67 -20.11
CA TYR A 143 2.91 12.27 -19.95
C TYR A 143 3.19 11.39 -21.17
N CYS A 144 4.13 11.78 -22.06
CA CYS A 144 4.54 10.85 -23.11
C CYS A 144 5.47 9.79 -22.50
N ASN A 145 5.32 8.54 -22.94
CA ASN A 145 6.22 7.47 -22.52
C ASN A 145 7.62 7.79 -23.01
N ILE A 146 8.59 7.60 -22.12
CA ILE A 146 10.01 7.86 -22.40
C ILE A 146 10.74 6.52 -22.41
N ASP A 147 11.54 6.30 -23.44
CA ASP A 147 12.47 5.18 -23.47
C ASP A 147 13.87 5.66 -23.02
N PRO A 148 14.61 4.81 -22.28
CA PRO A 148 15.94 5.15 -21.78
C PRO A 148 16.92 5.34 -22.94
N SER A 149 17.71 6.40 -22.86
CA SER A 149 18.84 6.61 -23.78
C SER A 149 19.98 5.62 -23.49
N ASP A 150 20.78 5.36 -24.51
CA ASP A 150 22.03 4.57 -24.50
C ASP A 150 23.25 5.45 -24.83
N SER A 151 23.18 6.73 -24.48
CA SER A 151 24.18 7.76 -24.77
C SER A 151 25.59 7.36 -24.30
N ASN A 152 26.58 7.55 -25.16
CA ASN A 152 28.01 7.39 -24.87
C ASN A 152 28.80 8.45 -25.67
N MET A 153 28.56 9.72 -25.35
CA MET A 153 29.22 10.83 -26.02
C MET A 153 30.57 11.12 -25.36
N LEU A 154 31.37 12.03 -25.93
CA LEU A 154 32.61 12.48 -25.27
C LEU A 154 32.25 13.24 -23.99
N TRP A 155 32.70 12.75 -22.84
CA TRP A 155 32.48 13.38 -21.54
C TRP A 155 33.40 14.59 -21.34
N ASP A 156 32.80 15.77 -21.09
CA ASP A 156 33.50 16.97 -20.59
C ASP A 156 33.26 17.14 -19.07
N PRO A 157 34.27 16.87 -18.22
CA PRO A 157 34.12 16.94 -16.76
C PRO A 157 34.03 18.36 -16.21
N VAL A 158 34.31 19.40 -17.02
CA VAL A 158 34.24 20.81 -16.58
C VAL A 158 32.91 21.45 -16.99
N PHE A 159 32.16 20.82 -17.88
CA PHE A 159 30.91 21.34 -18.41
C PHE A 159 29.90 21.66 -17.29
N MET A 160 29.49 22.93 -17.21
CA MET A 160 28.51 23.45 -16.24
C MET A 160 28.84 23.22 -14.76
N MET A 161 30.10 22.93 -14.41
CA MET A 161 30.48 22.69 -13.01
C MET A 161 30.24 23.89 -12.10
N ASP A 162 30.34 25.12 -12.61
CA ASP A 162 30.01 26.33 -11.83
C ASP A 162 28.53 26.36 -11.40
N THR A 163 27.64 25.87 -12.26
CA THR A 163 26.20 25.76 -11.96
C THR A 163 25.93 24.65 -10.95
N ILE A 164 26.60 23.51 -11.10
CA ILE A 164 26.47 22.37 -10.17
C ILE A 164 27.08 22.70 -8.81
N ALA A 165 28.14 23.51 -8.77
CA ALA A 165 28.76 23.98 -7.53
C ALA A 165 27.81 24.87 -6.72
N ASN A 166 26.99 25.70 -7.39
CA ASN A 166 26.05 26.62 -6.76
C ASN A 166 24.64 26.57 -7.41
N PRO A 167 23.84 25.52 -7.11
CA PRO A 167 22.54 25.30 -7.74
C PRO A 167 21.47 26.35 -7.38
N SER A 168 21.64 27.10 -6.29
CA SER A 168 20.67 28.09 -5.80
C SER A 168 20.94 29.53 -6.28
N ALA A 169 21.87 29.72 -7.23
CA ALA A 169 22.23 31.04 -7.74
C ALA A 169 21.04 31.74 -8.45
N GLN A 170 20.58 32.86 -7.88
CA GLN A 170 19.40 33.61 -8.34
C GLN A 170 19.53 34.28 -9.72
N ASN A 171 20.75 34.41 -10.26
CA ASN A 171 21.02 35.08 -11.54
C ASN A 171 21.21 34.10 -12.72
N PHE A 172 20.83 32.83 -12.55
CA PHE A 172 21.02 31.82 -13.58
C PHE A 172 19.88 31.82 -14.61
N ASN A 173 20.21 32.00 -15.90
CA ASN A 173 19.22 31.99 -16.98
C ASN A 173 18.95 30.55 -17.45
N HIS A 174 18.04 29.88 -16.74
CA HIS A 174 17.65 28.49 -16.99
C HIS A 174 17.15 28.25 -18.43
N SER A 175 16.43 29.20 -19.03
CA SER A 175 15.91 29.06 -20.40
C SER A 175 17.03 29.04 -21.45
N MET A 176 18.03 29.92 -21.31
CA MET A 176 19.19 29.94 -22.21
C MET A 176 19.99 28.63 -22.11
N VAL A 177 20.21 28.14 -20.90
CA VAL A 177 20.97 26.92 -20.63
C VAL A 177 20.21 25.69 -21.14
N GLY A 178 18.88 25.66 -20.96
CA GLY A 178 18.03 24.63 -21.55
C GLY A 178 18.17 24.55 -23.07
N LYS A 179 18.30 25.68 -23.77
CA LYS A 179 18.57 25.69 -25.22
C LYS A 179 19.93 25.09 -25.57
N ILE A 180 20.99 25.47 -24.85
CA ILE A 180 22.34 24.91 -25.02
C ILE A 180 22.35 23.38 -24.84
N LEU A 181 21.56 22.86 -23.91
CA LEU A 181 21.39 21.43 -23.68
C LEU A 181 20.54 20.75 -24.77
N ASN A 182 19.50 21.41 -25.29
CA ASN A 182 18.71 20.86 -26.40
C ASN A 182 19.55 20.74 -27.69
N ASP A 183 20.42 21.72 -27.95
CA ASP A 183 21.17 21.83 -29.21
C ASP A 183 22.27 20.77 -29.35
N SER A 184 22.82 20.24 -28.26
CA SER A 184 23.94 19.30 -28.29
C SER A 184 23.70 18.05 -27.41
N PRO A 185 23.66 16.84 -27.99
CA PRO A 185 23.58 15.60 -27.20
C PRO A 185 24.83 15.38 -26.33
N ALA A 186 26.01 15.83 -26.76
CA ALA A 186 27.23 15.74 -25.96
C ALA A 186 27.17 16.62 -24.69
N ASN A 187 26.53 17.79 -24.79
CA ASN A 187 26.31 18.67 -23.63
C ASN A 187 25.35 18.02 -22.63
N ARG A 188 24.27 17.38 -23.11
CA ARG A 188 23.35 16.64 -22.23
C ARG A 188 24.05 15.50 -21.51
N TYR A 189 24.80 14.69 -22.27
CA TYR A 189 25.57 13.58 -21.73
C TYR A 189 26.56 14.05 -20.66
N SER A 190 27.34 15.08 -20.95
CA SER A 190 28.33 15.63 -19.99
C SER A 190 27.67 16.22 -18.76
N PHE A 191 26.57 16.95 -18.92
CA PHE A 191 25.79 17.49 -17.80
C PHE A 191 25.26 16.38 -16.88
N VAL A 192 24.66 15.34 -17.45
CA VAL A 192 24.11 14.20 -16.68
C VAL A 192 25.21 13.44 -15.96
N CYS A 193 26.35 13.21 -16.60
CA CYS A 193 27.52 12.58 -15.96
C CYS A 193 28.06 13.44 -14.81
N ASN A 194 28.23 14.75 -15.00
CA ASN A 194 28.74 15.65 -13.96
C ASN A 194 27.80 15.75 -12.75
N VAL A 195 26.49 15.84 -13.00
CA VAL A 195 25.49 15.83 -11.92
C VAL A 195 25.53 14.52 -11.14
N LEU A 196 25.57 13.37 -11.82
CA LEU A 196 25.62 12.09 -11.11
C LEU A 196 26.95 11.84 -10.41
N MET A 197 28.07 12.34 -10.94
CA MET A 197 29.34 12.33 -10.20
C MET A 197 29.22 13.12 -8.89
N ASP A 198 28.60 14.30 -8.89
CA ASP A 198 28.37 15.08 -7.66
C ASP A 198 27.44 14.35 -6.67
N VAL A 199 26.33 13.78 -7.17
CA VAL A 199 25.35 13.05 -6.36
C VAL A 199 25.91 11.74 -5.80
N CYS A 200 26.77 11.04 -6.54
CA CYS A 200 27.35 9.76 -6.13
C CYS A 200 28.64 9.92 -5.31
N VAL A 201 29.56 10.81 -5.69
CA VAL A 201 30.88 10.93 -5.06
C VAL A 201 30.88 11.94 -3.91
N ASP A 202 30.22 13.08 -4.07
CA ASP A 202 30.16 14.17 -3.07
C ASP A 202 28.88 14.12 -2.19
N HIS A 203 28.29 12.92 -2.05
CA HIS A 203 27.01 12.59 -1.41
C HIS A 203 26.84 12.95 0.07
N ARG A 204 27.79 13.66 0.69
CA ARG A 204 27.85 13.90 2.15
C ARG A 204 26.86 14.94 2.65
N ASP A 205 26.38 15.82 1.77
CA ASP A 205 25.43 16.87 2.11
C ASP A 205 24.04 16.61 1.51
N PRO A 206 23.02 16.23 2.33
CA PRO A 206 21.68 16.00 1.84
C PRO A 206 20.98 17.28 1.34
N GLU A 207 21.38 18.47 1.80
CA GLU A 207 20.80 19.74 1.31
C GLU A 207 21.22 19.98 -0.13
N ARG A 208 22.52 19.80 -0.42
CA ARG A 208 23.09 19.87 -1.77
C ARG A 208 22.35 18.96 -2.77
N VAL A 209 22.06 17.71 -2.40
CA VAL A 209 21.32 16.76 -3.26
C VAL A 209 19.91 17.26 -3.57
N ASN A 210 19.24 17.91 -2.61
CA ASN A 210 17.91 18.47 -2.83
C ASN A 210 17.96 19.65 -3.80
N ASP A 211 18.92 20.57 -3.61
CA ASP A 211 19.08 21.74 -4.48
C ASP A 211 19.47 21.35 -5.91
N ILE A 212 20.37 20.38 -6.08
CA ILE A 212 20.72 19.82 -7.38
C ILE A 212 19.51 19.16 -8.05
N GLY A 213 18.69 18.43 -7.28
CA GLY A 213 17.45 17.85 -7.77
C GLY A 213 16.47 18.91 -8.32
N ILE A 214 16.34 20.05 -7.62
CA ILE A 214 15.50 21.18 -8.06
C ILE A 214 16.08 21.85 -9.31
N LEU A 215 17.39 22.09 -9.36
CA LEU A 215 18.08 22.62 -10.55
C LEU A 215 17.87 21.70 -11.76
N CYS A 216 18.06 20.40 -11.59
CA CYS A 216 17.86 19.41 -12.66
C CYS A 216 16.41 19.39 -13.12
N ALA A 217 15.45 19.58 -12.21
CA ALA A 217 14.06 19.69 -12.57
C ALA A 217 13.75 20.95 -13.38
N GLU A 218 14.36 22.08 -13.00
CA GLU A 218 14.25 23.35 -13.72
C GLU A 218 14.92 23.28 -15.10
N LEU A 219 16.05 22.59 -15.26
CA LEU A 219 16.69 22.41 -16.56
C LEU A 219 15.97 21.40 -17.45
N THR A 220 15.44 20.32 -16.85
CA THR A 220 14.54 19.39 -17.55
C THR A 220 13.28 20.15 -18.00
N ALA A 221 12.84 21.14 -17.21
CA ALA A 221 12.02 22.32 -17.56
C ALA A 221 11.96 22.68 -19.05
N TYR A 222 13.14 23.11 -19.47
CA TYR A 222 13.46 23.72 -20.75
C TYR A 222 14.11 22.75 -21.73
N CYS A 223 14.64 21.62 -21.26
CA CYS A 223 15.28 20.58 -22.06
C CYS A 223 14.68 19.20 -21.74
N ARG A 224 13.57 18.89 -22.42
CA ARG A 224 12.85 17.63 -22.18
C ARG A 224 13.66 16.38 -22.51
N SER A 225 14.57 16.46 -23.47
CA SER A 225 15.42 15.32 -23.84
C SER A 225 16.22 14.79 -22.65
N LEU A 226 16.47 15.59 -21.61
CA LEU A 226 17.10 15.14 -20.37
C LEU A 226 16.32 14.03 -19.67
N SER A 227 14.99 13.96 -19.78
CA SER A 227 14.22 12.86 -19.17
C SER A 227 14.65 11.48 -19.69
N ALA A 228 15.01 11.36 -20.97
CA ALA A 228 15.53 10.11 -21.53
C ALA A 228 16.98 9.83 -21.09
N GLU A 229 17.78 10.87 -20.87
CA GLU A 229 19.15 10.76 -20.33
C GLU A 229 19.13 10.33 -18.86
N TRP A 230 18.28 10.93 -18.02
CA TRP A 230 18.08 10.53 -16.62
C TRP A 230 17.63 9.07 -16.51
N LEU A 231 16.68 8.65 -17.36
CA LEU A 231 16.21 7.27 -17.35
C LEU A 231 17.29 6.29 -17.86
N GLY A 232 18.07 6.71 -18.86
CA GLY A 232 19.21 5.96 -19.42
C GLY A 232 20.31 5.73 -18.40
N VAL A 233 20.78 6.78 -17.73
CA VAL A 233 21.84 6.68 -16.73
C VAL A 233 21.40 5.87 -15.50
N LEU A 234 20.13 5.98 -15.08
CA LEU A 234 19.59 5.15 -14.00
C LEU A 234 19.51 3.67 -14.40
N LYS A 235 19.16 3.39 -15.67
CA LYS A 235 19.23 2.03 -16.22
C LYS A 235 20.66 1.51 -16.23
N ALA A 236 21.65 2.33 -16.62
CA ALA A 236 23.05 1.96 -16.61
C ALA A 236 23.56 1.59 -15.21
N LEU A 237 23.29 2.42 -14.20
CA LEU A 237 23.67 2.16 -12.81
C LEU A 237 22.97 0.93 -12.22
N CYS A 238 21.67 0.75 -12.50
CA CYS A 238 20.89 -0.36 -11.97
C CYS A 238 21.16 -1.69 -12.70
N CYS A 239 21.59 -1.65 -13.95
CA CYS A 239 21.87 -2.82 -14.80
C CYS A 239 23.36 -2.89 -15.19
N SER A 240 24.26 -2.49 -14.28
CA SER A 240 25.70 -2.34 -14.55
C SER A 240 26.39 -3.62 -15.03
N SER A 241 25.87 -4.80 -14.68
CA SER A 241 26.39 -6.10 -15.10
C SER A 241 26.15 -6.45 -16.57
N ASN A 242 25.35 -5.66 -17.29
CA ASN A 242 24.87 -6.01 -18.63
C ASN A 242 25.87 -5.59 -19.72
N ASN A 243 27.08 -6.19 -19.72
CA ASN A 243 28.15 -6.17 -20.74
C ASN A 243 28.04 -5.07 -21.83
N GLY A 244 28.09 -3.79 -21.45
CA GLY A 244 28.22 -2.65 -22.37
C GLY A 244 26.96 -2.22 -23.14
N ASN A 245 25.78 -2.78 -22.83
CA ASN A 245 24.53 -2.50 -23.57
C ASN A 245 23.69 -1.34 -22.99
N CYS A 246 24.15 -0.67 -21.93
CA CYS A 246 23.34 0.26 -21.14
C CYS A 246 23.72 1.76 -21.25
N GLY A 247 24.78 2.11 -21.98
CA GLY A 247 25.21 3.52 -22.09
C GLY A 247 26.00 4.02 -20.88
N PHE A 248 26.47 5.27 -20.93
CA PHE A 248 27.13 5.99 -19.83
C PHE A 248 28.39 5.32 -19.28
N ASN A 249 29.23 4.79 -20.18
CA ASN A 249 30.46 4.09 -19.82
C ASN A 249 31.41 4.95 -18.97
N ASP A 250 31.52 6.25 -19.25
CA ASP A 250 32.40 7.15 -18.50
C ASP A 250 32.00 7.22 -17.01
N LEU A 251 30.69 7.30 -16.73
CA LEU A 251 30.18 7.29 -15.35
C LEU A 251 30.44 5.95 -14.68
N LEU A 252 30.16 4.84 -15.37
CA LEU A 252 30.36 3.48 -14.83
C LEU A 252 31.84 3.17 -14.54
N CYS A 253 32.78 3.80 -15.25
CA CYS A 253 34.21 3.71 -14.95
C CYS A 253 34.64 4.47 -13.68
N ASN A 254 33.84 5.45 -13.24
CA ASN A 254 34.19 6.33 -12.12
C ASN A 254 33.32 6.09 -10.86
N VAL A 255 32.16 5.46 -11.00
CA VAL A 255 31.23 5.18 -9.90
C VAL A 255 31.16 3.68 -9.64
N ASP A 256 31.59 3.27 -8.45
CA ASP A 256 31.41 1.91 -7.97
C ASP A 256 30.01 1.72 -7.38
N VAL A 257 29.12 1.05 -8.11
CA VAL A 257 27.73 0.79 -7.69
C VAL A 257 27.64 -0.04 -6.39
N SER A 258 28.71 -0.77 -6.05
CA SER A 258 28.76 -1.55 -4.80
C SER A 258 28.92 -0.69 -3.56
N ASP A 259 29.34 0.58 -3.70
CA ASP A 259 29.41 1.52 -2.59
C ASP A 259 28.00 1.93 -2.14
N LEU A 260 27.62 1.50 -0.94
CA LEU A 260 26.30 1.74 -0.37
C LEU A 260 26.11 3.19 0.10
N SER A 261 27.18 3.97 0.26
CA SER A 261 27.13 5.27 0.93
C SER A 261 26.30 6.30 0.18
N PHE A 262 26.25 6.22 -1.15
CA PHE A 262 25.54 7.17 -2.00
C PHE A 262 24.13 6.73 -2.38
N HIS A 263 23.73 5.47 -2.11
CA HIS A 263 22.44 4.93 -2.57
C HIS A 263 21.26 5.76 -2.05
N ASP A 264 21.37 6.30 -0.83
CA ASP A 264 20.35 7.16 -0.21
C ASP A 264 20.25 8.52 -0.91
N SER A 265 21.40 9.11 -1.26
CA SER A 265 21.50 10.39 -1.96
C SER A 265 20.94 10.26 -3.37
N LEU A 266 21.32 9.21 -4.10
CA LEU A 266 20.76 8.93 -5.42
C LEU A 266 19.26 8.63 -5.36
N ALA A 267 18.78 7.86 -4.38
CA ALA A 267 17.35 7.60 -4.21
C ALA A 267 16.56 8.89 -3.92
N THR A 268 17.12 9.81 -3.14
CA THR A 268 16.51 11.12 -2.87
C THR A 268 16.48 11.99 -4.13
N PHE A 269 17.57 12.03 -4.89
CA PHE A 269 17.65 12.73 -6.17
C PHE A 269 16.58 12.23 -7.15
N VAL A 270 16.46 10.91 -7.34
CA VAL A 270 15.44 10.28 -8.20
C VAL A 270 14.03 10.61 -7.71
N ALA A 271 13.82 10.62 -6.40
CA ALA A 271 12.52 10.94 -5.81
C ALA A 271 12.09 12.39 -6.08
N ILE A 272 13.03 13.35 -6.10
CA ILE A 272 12.76 14.75 -6.48
C ILE A 272 12.44 14.85 -7.97
N LEU A 273 13.19 14.16 -8.84
CA LEU A 273 12.90 14.14 -10.27
C LEU A 273 11.48 13.60 -10.56
N ILE A 274 11.04 12.57 -9.84
CA ILE A 274 9.67 12.04 -9.95
C ILE A 274 8.64 13.03 -9.39
N ALA A 275 8.89 13.60 -8.21
CA ALA A 275 8.00 14.59 -7.61
C ALA A 275 7.75 15.79 -8.55
N ARG A 276 8.80 16.25 -9.24
CA ARG A 276 8.78 17.38 -10.17
C ARG A 276 8.38 17.02 -11.62
N GLN A 277 7.85 15.81 -11.85
CA GLN A 277 7.40 15.37 -13.19
C GLN A 277 8.51 15.39 -14.26
N CYS A 278 9.77 15.20 -13.86
CA CYS A 278 10.89 15.01 -14.79
C CYS A 278 10.94 13.56 -15.29
N LEU A 279 10.55 12.63 -14.41
CA LEU A 279 10.38 11.21 -14.70
C LEU A 279 9.02 10.76 -14.19
N LEU A 280 8.38 9.86 -14.91
CA LEU A 280 7.20 9.17 -14.41
C LEU A 280 7.65 7.96 -13.59
N LEU A 281 7.01 7.76 -12.43
CA LEU A 281 7.29 6.58 -11.59
C LEU A 281 7.06 5.27 -12.36
N GLU A 282 6.09 5.24 -13.27
CA GLU A 282 5.80 4.09 -14.13
C GLU A 282 6.94 3.79 -15.12
N ASP A 283 7.53 4.82 -15.73
CA ASP A 283 8.64 4.66 -16.67
C ASP A 283 9.90 4.15 -15.97
N LEU A 284 10.17 4.64 -14.74
CA LEU A 284 11.25 4.11 -13.92
C LEU A 284 11.02 2.62 -13.60
N VAL A 285 9.80 2.25 -13.19
CA VAL A 285 9.45 0.85 -12.87
C VAL A 285 9.61 -0.04 -14.10
N ARG A 286 9.06 0.38 -15.25
CA ARG A 286 9.07 -0.38 -16.51
C ARG A 286 10.47 -0.52 -17.10
N CYS A 287 11.24 0.56 -17.15
CA CYS A 287 12.51 0.61 -17.91
C CYS A 287 13.74 0.27 -17.09
N VAL A 288 13.70 0.48 -15.78
CA VAL A 288 14.86 0.36 -14.89
C VAL A 288 14.63 -0.73 -13.87
N ALA A 289 13.58 -0.60 -13.06
CA ALA A 289 13.42 -1.44 -11.87
C ALA A 289 13.13 -2.90 -12.21
N ILE A 290 12.14 -3.17 -13.06
CA ILE A 290 11.79 -4.54 -13.44
C ILE A 290 12.95 -5.23 -14.18
N PRO A 291 13.58 -4.65 -15.23
CA PRO A 291 14.71 -5.28 -15.90
C PRO A 291 15.88 -5.60 -14.99
N SER A 292 16.26 -4.67 -14.10
CA SER A 292 17.35 -4.86 -13.13
C SER A 292 17.09 -6.05 -12.19
N LEU A 293 15.91 -6.08 -11.56
CA LEU A 293 15.55 -7.13 -10.60
C LEU A 293 15.41 -8.50 -11.27
N LEU A 294 14.83 -8.55 -12.48
CA LEU A 294 14.69 -9.81 -13.22
C LEU A 294 16.04 -10.35 -13.70
N ASN A 295 16.95 -9.48 -14.12
CA ASN A 295 18.30 -9.89 -14.51
C ASN A 295 19.04 -10.53 -13.34
N ALA A 296 19.03 -9.87 -12.17
CA ALA A 296 19.65 -10.42 -10.96
C ALA A 296 18.95 -11.69 -10.42
N ALA A 297 17.64 -11.84 -10.67
CA ALA A 297 16.92 -13.06 -10.30
C ALA A 297 17.13 -14.23 -11.28
N ALA A 298 17.60 -13.96 -12.51
CA ALA A 298 17.84 -14.95 -13.56
C ALA A 298 19.30 -15.39 -13.66
N CYS A 299 20.24 -14.47 -13.44
CA CYS A 299 21.68 -14.72 -13.49
C CYS A 299 22.20 -15.07 -12.08
N SER A 300 22.88 -16.21 -11.94
CA SER A 300 23.54 -16.61 -10.69
C SER A 300 24.89 -15.90 -10.46
N GLU A 301 25.21 -14.90 -11.27
CA GLU A 301 26.49 -14.19 -11.27
C GLU A 301 26.44 -13.00 -10.28
N GLN A 302 27.45 -12.94 -9.40
CA GLN A 302 27.60 -11.91 -8.36
C GLN A 302 27.66 -10.48 -8.91
N ASP A 303 28.01 -10.31 -10.18
CA ASP A 303 28.19 -9.00 -10.82
C ASP A 303 26.89 -8.21 -10.95
N SER A 304 25.74 -8.89 -10.96
CA SER A 304 24.41 -8.25 -11.04
C SER A 304 23.85 -7.78 -9.70
N GLU A 305 24.46 -8.20 -8.59
CA GLU A 305 24.00 -7.93 -7.23
C GLU A 305 23.98 -6.43 -6.88
N PRO A 306 25.05 -5.64 -7.15
CA PRO A 306 25.09 -4.23 -6.76
C PRO A 306 23.98 -3.39 -7.39
N GLY A 307 23.73 -3.58 -8.69
CA GLY A 307 22.70 -2.86 -9.43
C GLY A 307 21.28 -3.19 -8.95
N ALA A 308 21.01 -4.46 -8.63
CA ALA A 308 19.74 -4.88 -8.05
C ALA A 308 19.57 -4.36 -6.61
N ARG A 309 20.63 -4.32 -5.80
CA ARG A 309 20.60 -3.71 -4.45
C ARG A 309 20.28 -2.22 -4.53
N LEU A 310 20.93 -1.48 -5.43
CA LEU A 310 20.64 -0.06 -5.68
C LEU A 310 19.18 0.12 -6.12
N THR A 311 18.69 -0.72 -7.01
CA THR A 311 17.29 -0.70 -7.48
C THR A 311 16.31 -0.90 -6.32
N CYS A 312 16.56 -1.90 -5.48
CA CYS A 312 15.80 -2.16 -4.27
C CYS A 312 15.80 -0.94 -3.32
N ARG A 313 16.94 -0.25 -3.18
CA ARG A 313 17.04 0.93 -2.33
C ARG A 313 16.25 2.12 -2.88
N ILE A 314 16.32 2.38 -4.19
CA ILE A 314 15.52 3.41 -4.87
C ILE A 314 14.02 3.10 -4.71
N LEU A 315 13.58 1.87 -4.99
CA LEU A 315 12.20 1.46 -4.82
C LEU A 315 11.72 1.60 -3.37
N LEU A 316 12.55 1.18 -2.40
CA LEU A 316 12.23 1.33 -0.99
C LEU A 316 12.00 2.80 -0.61
N HIS A 317 12.82 3.72 -1.12
CA HIS A 317 12.66 5.15 -0.88
C HIS A 317 11.38 5.70 -1.56
N LEU A 318 11.15 5.33 -2.82
CA LEU A 318 10.00 5.81 -3.60
C LEU A 318 8.65 5.28 -3.12
N PHE A 319 8.61 4.08 -2.55
CA PHE A 319 7.37 3.47 -2.06
C PHE A 319 7.10 3.80 -0.59
N LYS A 320 8.12 4.16 0.19
CA LYS A 320 7.94 4.61 1.57
C LYS A 320 7.11 5.90 1.58
N THR A 321 6.14 5.96 2.47
CA THR A 321 5.35 7.18 2.67
C THR A 321 6.30 8.29 3.11
N PRO A 322 6.39 9.42 2.38
CA PRO A 322 7.29 10.52 2.72
C PRO A 322 7.02 10.98 4.16
N GLN A 323 8.07 11.06 4.98
CA GLN A 323 7.90 11.38 6.39
C GLN A 323 7.31 12.79 6.58
N ARG A 324 6.33 12.90 7.47
CA ARG A 324 5.54 14.12 7.72
C ARG A 324 6.25 15.16 8.61
N ASN A 325 7.49 14.89 9.06
CA ASN A 325 8.20 15.73 10.03
C ASN A 325 9.56 16.25 9.51
N PRO A 326 9.88 17.54 9.73
CA PRO A 326 11.25 18.06 9.80
C PRO A 326 11.88 17.97 11.21
N CYS A 327 11.12 17.59 12.25
CA CYS A 327 11.66 17.50 13.61
C CYS A 327 12.38 16.15 13.82
N PRO A 328 13.66 16.13 14.23
CA PRO A 328 14.32 14.90 14.65
C PRO A 328 13.52 14.31 15.81
N GLN A 329 13.17 13.03 15.72
CA GLN A 329 12.59 12.33 16.86
C GLN A 329 13.57 12.44 18.03
N ASP A 330 13.14 13.13 19.07
CA ASP A 330 13.84 13.28 20.32
C ASP A 330 14.16 11.87 20.88
N GLY A 331 15.44 11.56 21.08
CA GLY A 331 15.86 10.44 21.93
C GLY A 331 16.73 9.32 21.34
N THR A 332 17.04 9.28 20.04
CA THR A 332 18.11 8.38 19.54
C THR A 332 19.19 9.18 18.83
N LYS A 333 20.34 9.30 19.50
CA LYS A 333 21.58 9.80 18.88
C LYS A 333 21.98 8.86 17.74
N SER A 334 21.49 9.13 16.55
CA SER A 334 22.12 8.69 15.31
C SER A 334 22.55 9.96 14.59
N ASP A 335 23.84 10.24 14.60
CA ASP A 335 24.52 11.37 13.95
C ASP A 335 24.43 11.34 12.41
N LYS A 336 23.40 10.72 11.84
CA LYS A 336 23.11 10.79 10.40
C LYS A 336 21.87 11.65 10.22
N ALA A 337 22.07 12.91 9.81
CA ALA A 337 21.01 13.69 9.20
C ALA A 337 20.33 12.80 8.14
N SER A 338 19.04 12.47 8.33
CA SER A 338 18.37 11.54 7.43
C SER A 338 18.40 12.10 6.01
N VAL A 339 19.00 11.35 5.10
CA VAL A 339 19.02 11.66 3.67
C VAL A 339 17.60 11.44 3.14
N GLY A 340 17.01 12.48 2.57
CA GLY A 340 15.62 12.46 2.10
C GLY A 340 15.12 13.83 1.64
N ILE A 341 13.89 13.84 1.12
CA ILE A 341 13.25 15.06 0.59
C ILE A 341 12.95 16.05 1.73
N ARG A 342 13.60 17.22 1.69
CA ARG A 342 13.49 18.27 2.71
C ARG A 342 12.27 19.16 2.53
N SER A 343 12.00 19.55 1.28
CA SER A 343 10.87 20.39 0.89
C SER A 343 9.54 19.67 1.12
N SER A 344 8.62 20.28 1.87
CA SER A 344 7.30 19.66 2.12
C SER A 344 6.47 19.55 0.84
N CYS A 345 6.57 20.55 -0.03
CA CYS A 345 5.97 20.55 -1.35
C CYS A 345 6.40 19.31 -2.16
N ASP A 346 7.68 18.98 -2.18
CA ASP A 346 8.19 17.80 -2.91
C ASP A 346 7.72 16.48 -2.29
N ARG A 347 7.60 16.41 -0.96
CA ARG A 347 7.03 15.24 -0.28
C ARG A 347 5.57 15.01 -0.68
N HIS A 348 4.76 16.07 -0.72
CA HIS A 348 3.37 15.98 -1.17
C HIS A 348 3.27 15.58 -2.65
N LEU A 349 4.12 16.14 -3.52
CA LEU A 349 4.16 15.79 -4.94
C LEU A 349 4.59 14.34 -5.19
N LEU A 350 5.56 13.82 -4.43
CA LEU A 350 5.93 12.40 -4.49
C LEU A 350 4.77 11.51 -4.03
N ALA A 351 4.13 11.86 -2.92
CA ALA A 351 2.97 11.13 -2.40
C ALA A 351 1.75 11.19 -3.35
N ALA A 352 1.62 12.26 -4.14
CA ALA A 352 0.66 12.33 -5.23
C ALA A 352 1.04 11.40 -6.40
N SER A 353 2.32 11.29 -6.73
CA SER A 353 2.82 10.36 -7.75
C SER A 353 2.60 8.90 -7.34
N GLN A 354 2.74 8.58 -6.05
CA GLN A 354 2.37 7.26 -5.48
C GLN A 354 0.87 6.95 -5.64
N ASN A 355 -0.02 7.95 -5.53
CA ASN A 355 -1.46 7.75 -5.67
C ASN A 355 -1.89 7.56 -7.15
N SER A 356 -1.13 8.11 -8.09
CA SER A 356 -1.46 8.07 -9.52
C SER A 356 -0.92 6.84 -10.25
N ILE A 357 0.08 6.16 -9.70
CA ILE A 357 0.66 4.94 -10.30
C ILE A 357 -0.43 3.88 -10.61
N VAL A 358 -0.33 3.27 -11.79
CA VAL A 358 -1.14 2.13 -12.18
C VAL A 358 -0.87 0.93 -11.26
N VAL A 359 -1.95 0.25 -10.88
CA VAL A 359 -1.88 -0.89 -9.96
C VAL A 359 -1.03 -2.04 -10.54
N GLY A 360 -1.03 -2.19 -11.86
CA GLY A 360 -0.18 -3.18 -12.56
C GLY A 360 1.32 -2.97 -12.31
N ALA A 361 1.79 -1.73 -12.26
CA ALA A 361 3.19 -1.41 -11.98
C ALA A 361 3.56 -1.74 -10.53
N VAL A 362 2.66 -1.45 -9.57
CA VAL A 362 2.83 -1.85 -8.16
C VAL A 362 2.96 -3.37 -8.04
N PHE A 363 2.07 -4.13 -8.67
CA PHE A 363 2.18 -5.60 -8.67
C PHE A 363 3.47 -6.09 -9.34
N ALA A 364 3.90 -5.47 -10.43
CA ALA A 364 5.13 -5.86 -11.11
C ALA A 364 6.37 -5.67 -10.22
N VAL A 365 6.47 -4.55 -9.48
CA VAL A 365 7.52 -4.33 -8.47
C VAL A 365 7.46 -5.40 -7.38
N LEU A 366 6.29 -5.61 -6.79
CA LEU A 366 6.11 -6.60 -5.71
C LEU A 366 6.50 -8.01 -6.16
N LYS A 367 6.13 -8.41 -7.38
CA LYS A 367 6.51 -9.70 -7.99
C LYS A 367 8.02 -9.78 -8.22
N ALA A 368 8.63 -8.75 -8.81
CA ALA A 368 10.05 -8.75 -9.13
C ALA A 368 10.93 -8.82 -7.86
N VAL A 369 10.62 -8.02 -6.84
CA VAL A 369 11.34 -8.07 -5.55
C VAL A 369 11.10 -9.40 -4.84
N PHE A 370 9.88 -9.95 -4.90
CA PHE A 370 9.59 -11.27 -4.35
C PHE A 370 10.44 -12.37 -5.02
N MET A 371 10.51 -12.39 -6.35
CA MET A 371 11.33 -13.38 -7.08
C MET A 371 12.82 -13.26 -6.78
N LEU A 372 13.31 -12.04 -6.54
CA LEU A 372 14.70 -11.82 -6.14
C LEU A 372 14.98 -12.37 -4.74
N GLY A 373 14.03 -12.23 -3.80
CA GLY A 373 14.14 -12.75 -2.44
C GLY A 373 13.92 -14.27 -2.31
N ASP A 374 13.16 -14.89 -3.21
CA ASP A 374 12.79 -16.32 -3.16
C ASP A 374 13.75 -17.24 -3.95
N ALA A 375 15.00 -16.80 -4.15
CA ALA A 375 16.01 -17.52 -4.93
C ALA A 375 16.40 -18.91 -4.36
N GLU A 376 16.07 -19.21 -3.10
CA GLU A 376 16.33 -20.49 -2.42
C GLU A 376 15.68 -21.70 -3.11
N LEU A 377 14.64 -21.51 -3.94
CA LEU A 377 13.96 -22.60 -4.65
C LEU A 377 14.58 -22.95 -6.02
N LYS A 378 15.59 -22.21 -6.50
CA LYS A 378 16.18 -22.44 -7.83
C LYS A 378 17.37 -23.42 -7.84
N GLY A 379 17.80 -23.95 -6.69
CA GLY A 379 18.95 -24.86 -6.66
C GLY A 379 19.22 -25.54 -5.32
N SER A 380 18.40 -26.49 -4.91
CA SER A 380 18.84 -27.73 -4.24
C SER A 380 17.64 -28.59 -3.89
N GLY A 381 17.74 -29.88 -4.21
CA GLY A 381 16.96 -30.88 -3.50
C GLY A 381 17.49 -31.01 -2.07
N PHE A 382 16.56 -30.99 -1.12
CA PHE A 382 16.68 -31.36 0.30
C PHE A 382 17.25 -30.36 1.33
N CYS A 383 16.48 -30.33 2.43
CA CYS A 383 16.75 -29.95 3.81
C CYS A 383 16.68 -28.46 4.21
N HIS A 384 15.57 -28.16 4.90
CA HIS A 384 15.50 -27.19 5.99
C HIS A 384 16.75 -27.24 6.87
N PRO A 385 17.45 -26.11 7.11
CA PRO A 385 18.13 -25.92 8.37
C PRO A 385 17.08 -25.47 9.38
N ALA A 386 16.65 -26.41 10.22
CA ALA A 386 16.16 -26.07 11.55
C ALA A 386 17.29 -25.34 12.29
N GLY A 387 17.06 -24.10 12.71
CA GLY A 387 18.03 -23.33 13.47
C GLY A 387 18.06 -21.83 13.19
N LEU A 388 16.91 -21.15 13.32
CA LEU A 388 16.91 -19.70 13.56
C LEU A 388 15.77 -19.27 14.50
N GLU A 389 15.43 -20.13 15.45
CA GLU A 389 14.57 -19.81 16.59
C GLU A 389 15.44 -19.66 17.85
N ASP A 390 16.24 -18.59 17.93
CA ASP A 390 16.70 -18.01 19.21
C ASP A 390 17.46 -16.67 19.04
N ILE A 391 16.95 -15.74 18.23
CA ILE A 391 17.51 -14.37 18.17
C ILE A 391 16.40 -13.33 18.25
N ALA A 392 15.60 -13.44 19.30
CA ALA A 392 14.69 -12.39 19.72
C ALA A 392 15.08 -11.91 21.13
N GLU A 393 16.34 -11.51 21.31
CA GLU A 393 16.71 -10.49 22.34
C GLU A 393 18.14 -9.94 22.25
N ASP A 394 19.03 -10.44 21.37
CA ASP A 394 20.44 -9.96 21.38
C ASP A 394 21.07 -9.75 19.98
N ARG A 395 20.53 -8.83 19.18
CA ARG A 395 21.22 -8.34 17.95
C ARG A 395 21.45 -6.84 17.98
N ARG A 396 22.56 -6.46 18.61
CA ARG A 396 23.30 -5.27 18.16
C ARG A 396 23.94 -5.56 16.81
N THR A 397 23.45 -4.84 15.79
CA THR A 397 24.22 -4.23 14.70
C THR A 397 25.00 -5.13 13.73
N VAL A 398 24.30 -5.93 12.92
CA VAL A 398 24.68 -6.05 11.49
C VAL A 398 23.67 -5.21 10.73
N SER A 399 24.11 -4.16 10.03
CA SER A 399 23.19 -3.31 9.26
C SER A 399 22.50 -4.17 8.21
N ILE A 400 21.17 -4.16 8.16
CA ILE A 400 20.38 -4.86 7.14
C ILE A 400 20.82 -4.47 5.72
N GLU A 401 21.40 -3.27 5.57
CA GLU A 401 21.95 -2.73 4.32
C GLU A 401 23.16 -3.53 3.80
N THR A 402 23.88 -4.22 4.70
CA THR A 402 25.04 -5.07 4.36
C THR A 402 24.69 -6.56 4.26
N ALA A 403 23.41 -6.92 4.43
CA ALA A 403 22.97 -8.30 4.28
C ALA A 403 23.03 -8.75 2.81
N SER A 404 23.01 -10.08 2.60
CA SER A 404 22.89 -10.67 1.27
C SER A 404 21.64 -10.16 0.53
N LEU A 405 21.70 -10.13 -0.80
CA LEU A 405 20.65 -9.53 -1.62
C LEU A 405 19.27 -10.17 -1.41
N ASP A 406 19.20 -11.48 -1.15
CA ASP A 406 17.96 -12.20 -0.86
C ASP A 406 17.31 -11.73 0.45
N VAL A 407 18.11 -11.58 1.51
CA VAL A 407 17.64 -11.07 2.81
C VAL A 407 17.22 -9.61 2.69
N TYR A 408 18.00 -8.81 1.96
CA TYR A 408 17.67 -7.41 1.69
C TYR A 408 16.39 -7.27 0.86
N ALA A 409 16.19 -8.10 -0.17
CA ALA A 409 14.97 -8.12 -0.97
C ALA A 409 13.74 -8.52 -0.15
N LYS A 410 13.86 -9.54 0.73
CA LYS A 410 12.81 -9.91 1.70
C LYS A 410 12.45 -8.73 2.62
N TYR A 411 13.45 -7.99 3.10
CA TYR A 411 13.25 -6.78 3.91
C TYR A 411 12.56 -5.65 3.13
N VAL A 412 12.99 -5.38 1.90
CA VAL A 412 12.43 -4.35 1.02
C VAL A 412 10.98 -4.68 0.69
N LEU A 413 10.69 -5.92 0.29
CA LEU A 413 9.33 -6.37 0.00
C LEU A 413 8.42 -6.18 1.21
N LYS A 414 8.85 -6.63 2.39
CA LYS A 414 8.08 -6.47 3.63
C LYS A 414 7.83 -4.99 3.92
N SER A 415 8.85 -4.15 3.78
CA SER A 415 8.77 -2.71 4.04
C SER A 415 7.86 -1.96 3.07
N ILE A 416 7.81 -2.37 1.80
CA ILE A 416 6.86 -1.84 0.79
C ILE A 416 5.43 -2.31 1.11
N CYS A 417 5.22 -3.59 1.41
CA CYS A 417 3.90 -4.11 1.77
C CYS A 417 3.34 -3.51 3.07
N GLN A 418 4.19 -3.04 3.98
CA GLN A 418 3.80 -2.32 5.20
C GLN A 418 3.28 -0.90 4.95
N GLN A 419 3.44 -0.35 3.74
CA GLN A 419 2.90 0.96 3.42
C GLN A 419 1.39 0.88 3.21
N GLU A 420 0.63 1.67 3.98
CA GLU A 420 -0.84 1.66 3.97
C GLU A 420 -1.40 1.86 2.55
N TRP A 421 -0.81 2.78 1.78
CA TRP A 421 -1.26 3.11 0.43
C TRP A 421 -1.07 1.93 -0.55
N VAL A 422 -0.01 1.13 -0.40
CA VAL A 422 0.26 -0.05 -1.25
C VAL A 422 -0.81 -1.11 -0.99
N GLY A 423 -1.09 -1.39 0.28
CA GLY A 423 -2.13 -2.33 0.69
C GLY A 423 -3.51 -1.89 0.18
N GLU A 424 -3.89 -0.63 0.40
CA GLU A 424 -5.17 -0.08 -0.06
C GLU A 424 -5.32 -0.18 -1.59
N ARG A 425 -4.27 0.17 -2.34
CA ARG A 425 -4.27 0.15 -3.80
C ARG A 425 -4.39 -1.27 -4.35
N CYS A 426 -3.60 -2.21 -3.83
CA CYS A 426 -3.67 -3.61 -4.23
C CYS A 426 -5.04 -4.21 -3.90
N LEU A 427 -5.54 -4.02 -2.67
CA LEU A 427 -6.82 -4.58 -2.23
C LEU A 427 -8.03 -4.00 -2.98
N LYS A 428 -7.98 -2.71 -3.37
CA LYS A 428 -9.01 -2.10 -4.24
C LYS A 428 -9.11 -2.80 -5.59
N SER A 429 -7.97 -3.14 -6.21
CA SER A 429 -7.89 -3.75 -7.54
C SER A 429 -8.17 -5.26 -7.60
N LEU A 430 -7.95 -5.98 -6.49
CA LEU A 430 -8.12 -7.42 -6.40
C LEU A 430 -9.59 -7.87 -6.30
N SER A 431 -10.56 -7.04 -6.70
CA SER A 431 -11.98 -7.44 -6.74
C SER A 431 -12.21 -8.69 -7.59
N GLU A 432 -13.38 -9.32 -7.41
CA GLU A 432 -13.74 -10.73 -7.70
C GLU A 432 -13.29 -11.33 -9.06
N ASP A 433 -12.91 -10.53 -10.06
CA ASP A 433 -12.49 -10.94 -11.41
C ASP A 433 -11.00 -10.72 -11.73
N SER A 434 -10.18 -10.24 -10.80
CA SER A 434 -8.80 -9.79 -11.11
C SER A 434 -7.84 -10.96 -11.40
N SER A 435 -7.23 -10.96 -12.60
CA SER A 435 -6.17 -11.89 -13.04
C SER A 435 -4.75 -11.42 -12.67
N ALA A 436 -4.62 -10.29 -11.97
CA ALA A 436 -3.33 -9.63 -11.71
C ALA A 436 -2.28 -10.52 -10.99
N LEU A 437 -2.74 -11.47 -10.17
CA LEU A 437 -1.90 -12.44 -9.45
C LEU A 437 -1.86 -13.85 -10.09
N GLN A 438 -2.59 -14.09 -11.18
CA GLN A 438 -2.63 -15.38 -11.91
C GLN A 438 -1.59 -15.47 -13.03
N ASP A 439 -0.64 -14.54 -13.03
CA ASP A 439 0.43 -14.42 -14.01
C ASP A 439 1.27 -15.72 -14.08
N PRO A 440 1.59 -16.26 -15.28
CA PRO A 440 2.43 -17.46 -15.44
C PRO A 440 3.83 -17.35 -14.81
N VAL A 441 4.27 -16.14 -14.45
CA VAL A 441 5.59 -15.87 -13.86
C VAL A 441 5.71 -16.35 -12.40
N LEU A 442 4.61 -16.42 -11.62
CA LEU A 442 4.64 -16.88 -10.23
C LEU A 442 4.01 -18.26 -10.08
N VAL A 443 4.68 -19.14 -9.31
CA VAL A 443 4.09 -20.42 -8.89
C VAL A 443 2.92 -20.14 -7.93
N ASN A 444 1.87 -20.98 -7.93
CA ASN A 444 0.69 -20.82 -7.08
C ASN A 444 1.01 -20.52 -5.60
N ILE A 445 2.00 -21.20 -5.03
CA ILE A 445 2.48 -21.01 -3.65
C ILE A 445 3.10 -19.61 -3.45
N GLN A 446 3.87 -19.13 -4.42
CA GLN A 446 4.50 -17.81 -4.39
C GLN A 446 3.45 -16.70 -4.45
N ALA A 447 2.47 -16.83 -5.35
CA ALA A 447 1.35 -15.88 -5.43
C ALA A 447 0.52 -15.83 -4.12
N GLN A 448 0.33 -16.99 -3.45
CA GLN A 448 -0.32 -17.02 -2.14
C GLN A 448 0.51 -16.35 -1.04
N ARG A 449 1.83 -16.55 -1.01
CA ARG A 449 2.73 -15.90 -0.06
C ARG A 449 2.76 -14.39 -0.28
N LEU A 450 2.82 -13.94 -1.53
CA LEU A 450 2.78 -12.52 -1.87
C LEU A 450 1.45 -11.87 -1.46
N LEU A 451 0.32 -12.52 -1.73
CA LEU A 451 -0.99 -12.05 -1.27
C LEU A 451 -1.03 -11.93 0.26
N GLN A 452 -0.47 -12.90 0.97
CA GLN A 452 -0.40 -12.87 2.43
C GLN A 452 0.44 -11.70 2.94
N LEU A 453 1.57 -11.39 2.29
CA LEU A 453 2.38 -10.23 2.63
C LEU A 453 1.64 -8.90 2.39
N ILE A 454 0.84 -8.81 1.32
CA ILE A 454 0.03 -7.62 1.02
C ILE A 454 -1.13 -7.47 2.03
N CYS A 455 -1.83 -8.57 2.33
CA CYS A 455 -2.98 -8.55 3.23
C CYS A 455 -2.57 -8.41 4.71
N TYR A 456 -1.44 -8.99 5.11
CA TYR A 456 -1.00 -9.10 6.49
C TYR A 456 0.49 -8.74 6.67
N PRO A 457 0.90 -7.50 6.35
CA PRO A 457 2.31 -7.10 6.30
C PRO A 457 3.02 -7.05 7.68
N HIS A 458 2.23 -6.99 8.77
CA HIS A 458 2.74 -7.00 10.15
C HIS A 458 2.74 -8.39 10.80
N ARG A 459 2.15 -9.40 10.16
CA ARG A 459 2.04 -10.74 10.73
C ARG A 459 3.33 -11.51 10.47
N GLN A 460 3.95 -12.07 11.51
CA GLN A 460 5.00 -13.06 11.31
C GLN A 460 4.39 -14.27 10.59
N LEU A 461 5.08 -14.78 9.57
CA LEU A 461 4.72 -16.03 8.91
C LEU A 461 5.05 -17.14 9.91
N ASP A 462 4.10 -17.49 10.77
CA ASP A 462 4.30 -18.52 11.78
C ASP A 462 4.53 -19.88 11.11
N SER A 463 5.42 -20.68 11.71
CA SER A 463 5.80 -22.02 11.25
C SER A 463 4.57 -22.91 11.02
N GLU A 464 4.53 -23.57 9.87
CA GLU A 464 3.45 -24.45 9.41
C GLU A 464 3.57 -25.83 10.07
N GLU A 465 3.56 -25.89 11.41
CA GLU A 465 3.64 -27.18 12.12
C GLU A 465 2.25 -27.80 12.35
N GLY A 466 1.93 -28.80 11.53
CA GLY A 466 0.92 -29.83 11.81
C GLY A 466 0.39 -30.58 10.57
N ASP A 467 -0.41 -31.63 10.81
CA ASP A 467 -0.83 -32.67 9.83
C ASP A 467 -1.57 -32.17 8.57
N ASN A 468 -1.95 -30.89 8.49
CA ASN A 468 -2.46 -30.28 7.25
C ASN A 468 -2.25 -28.75 7.25
N PRO A 469 -1.19 -28.24 6.59
CA PRO A 469 -0.87 -26.81 6.56
C PRO A 469 -2.00 -25.95 5.97
N GLN A 470 -2.61 -26.42 4.87
CA GLN A 470 -3.71 -25.73 4.19
C GLN A 470 -4.93 -25.56 5.11
N ARG A 471 -5.28 -26.59 5.89
CA ARG A 471 -6.42 -26.56 6.82
C ARG A 471 -6.15 -25.64 8.02
N GLN A 472 -4.95 -25.68 8.58
CA GLN A 472 -4.57 -24.78 9.67
C GLN A 472 -4.61 -23.32 9.22
N ARG A 473 -4.13 -23.03 8.01
CA ARG A 473 -4.21 -21.69 7.42
C ARG A 473 -5.65 -21.20 7.30
N ILE A 474 -6.54 -22.00 6.72
CA ILE A 474 -7.97 -21.63 6.59
C ILE A 474 -8.59 -21.36 7.96
N LYS A 475 -8.27 -22.20 8.95
CA LYS A 475 -8.74 -21.99 10.32
C LYS A 475 -8.24 -20.66 10.90
N ARG A 476 -6.97 -20.30 10.69
CA ARG A 476 -6.42 -19.01 11.14
C ARG A 476 -7.11 -17.82 10.47
N ILE A 477 -7.43 -17.92 9.18
CA ILE A 477 -8.18 -16.88 8.45
C ILE A 477 -9.56 -16.68 9.10
N LEU A 478 -10.31 -17.76 9.28
CA LEU A 478 -11.67 -17.70 9.83
C LEU A 478 -11.72 -17.29 11.31
N GLN A 479 -10.70 -17.63 12.10
CA GLN A 479 -10.66 -17.31 13.53
C GLN A 479 -10.25 -15.87 13.84
N ASN A 480 -9.39 -15.27 13.02
CA ASN A 480 -8.84 -13.94 13.28
C ASN A 480 -9.54 -12.83 12.48
N MET A 481 -10.71 -13.12 11.95
CA MET A 481 -11.46 -12.19 11.12
C MET A 481 -12.17 -11.13 11.98
N ASP A 482 -12.03 -9.88 11.56
CA ASP A 482 -12.74 -8.72 12.07
C ASP A 482 -13.35 -7.90 10.92
N GLN A 483 -14.04 -6.81 11.27
CA GLN A 483 -14.70 -5.94 10.29
C GLN A 483 -13.74 -5.31 9.26
N TRP A 484 -12.45 -5.18 9.58
CA TRP A 484 -11.43 -4.56 8.74
C TRP A 484 -10.70 -5.58 7.85
N THR A 485 -10.60 -6.83 8.31
CA THR A 485 -9.88 -7.94 7.66
C THR A 485 -10.79 -8.87 6.86
N MET A 486 -12.12 -8.70 6.91
CA MET A 486 -13.07 -9.53 6.14
C MET A 486 -12.77 -9.53 4.65
N ARG A 487 -12.48 -8.37 4.04
CA ARG A 487 -12.17 -8.28 2.61
C ARG A 487 -10.89 -9.06 2.28
N GLN A 488 -9.85 -8.92 3.10
CA GLN A 488 -8.58 -9.63 2.94
C GLN A 488 -8.78 -11.15 3.04
N SER A 489 -9.54 -11.60 4.03
CA SER A 489 -9.89 -13.00 4.26
C SER A 489 -10.66 -13.60 3.07
N SER A 490 -11.58 -12.82 2.48
CA SER A 490 -12.34 -13.23 1.29
C SER A 490 -11.44 -13.43 0.08
N LEU A 491 -10.52 -12.48 -0.15
CA LEU A 491 -9.59 -12.54 -1.28
C LEU A 491 -8.64 -13.74 -1.16
N GLU A 492 -8.16 -14.02 0.04
CA GLU A 492 -7.28 -15.18 0.28
C GLU A 492 -7.98 -16.50 -0.03
N LEU A 493 -9.21 -16.70 0.48
CA LEU A 493 -9.99 -17.91 0.18
C LEU A 493 -10.37 -18.03 -1.30
N GLN A 494 -10.77 -16.92 -1.94
CA GLN A 494 -11.08 -16.91 -3.37
C GLN A 494 -9.84 -17.25 -4.22
N LEU A 495 -8.67 -16.73 -3.87
CA LEU A 495 -7.43 -17.03 -4.58
C LEU A 495 -7.02 -18.50 -4.42
N MET A 496 -7.15 -19.06 -3.21
CA MET A 496 -6.92 -20.49 -2.98
C MET A 496 -7.83 -21.35 -3.87
N ILE A 497 -9.12 -21.02 -3.94
CA ILE A 497 -10.09 -21.76 -4.77
C ILE A 497 -9.78 -21.64 -6.26
N LYS A 498 -9.50 -20.42 -6.74
CA LYS A 498 -9.18 -20.17 -8.16
C LYS A 498 -7.91 -20.91 -8.59
N GLN A 499 -6.88 -20.95 -7.77
CA GLN A 499 -5.64 -21.66 -8.07
C GLN A 499 -5.81 -23.18 -8.11
N SER A 500 -6.68 -23.74 -7.27
CA SER A 500 -7.01 -25.17 -7.27
C SER A 500 -7.98 -25.56 -8.38
N THR A 501 -8.57 -24.62 -9.12
CA THR A 501 -9.57 -24.92 -10.16
C THR A 501 -9.03 -25.80 -11.29
N ASN A 502 -7.72 -25.74 -11.56
CA ASN A 502 -7.07 -26.57 -12.57
C ASN A 502 -6.92 -28.05 -12.15
N ASN A 503 -6.97 -28.35 -10.84
CA ASN A 503 -6.81 -29.70 -10.28
C ASN A 503 -8.05 -30.09 -9.47
N VAL A 504 -8.98 -30.83 -10.09
CA VAL A 504 -10.29 -31.18 -9.49
C VAL A 504 -10.17 -31.88 -8.13
N SER A 505 -9.17 -32.76 -7.94
CA SER A 505 -8.94 -33.45 -6.66
C SER A 505 -8.49 -32.51 -5.54
N GLU A 506 -7.58 -31.58 -5.84
CA GLU A 506 -7.09 -30.59 -4.87
C GLU A 506 -8.18 -29.57 -4.54
N LEU A 507 -8.98 -29.18 -5.53
CA LEU A 507 -10.15 -28.31 -5.32
C LEU A 507 -11.13 -28.94 -4.36
N ASN A 508 -11.52 -30.20 -4.56
CA ASN A 508 -12.46 -30.88 -3.66
C ASN A 508 -11.90 -31.01 -2.24
N SER A 509 -10.61 -31.34 -2.09
CA SER A 509 -9.95 -31.37 -0.78
C SER A 509 -9.94 -30.00 -0.09
N LEU A 510 -9.68 -28.93 -0.84
CA LEU A 510 -9.73 -27.56 -0.35
C LEU A 510 -11.15 -27.17 0.10
N LEU A 511 -12.16 -27.44 -0.73
CA LEU A 511 -13.57 -27.15 -0.39
C LEU A 511 -14.00 -27.88 0.89
N GLU A 512 -13.58 -29.13 1.06
CA GLU A 512 -13.84 -29.91 2.27
C GLU A 512 -13.09 -29.35 3.49
N ASN A 513 -11.83 -28.93 3.31
CA ASN A 513 -11.05 -28.28 4.37
C ASN A 513 -11.67 -26.94 4.80
N ILE A 514 -12.17 -26.14 3.85
CA ILE A 514 -12.91 -24.90 4.14
C ILE A 514 -14.16 -25.23 4.95
N ALA A 515 -14.99 -26.16 4.48
CA ALA A 515 -16.22 -26.54 5.17
C ALA A 515 -15.96 -27.03 6.60
N LYS A 516 -15.01 -27.95 6.79
CA LYS A 516 -14.65 -28.46 8.12
C LYS A 516 -14.10 -27.37 9.03
N ALA A 517 -13.23 -26.50 8.52
CA ALA A 517 -12.67 -25.38 9.30
C ALA A 517 -13.76 -24.38 9.69
N THR A 518 -14.72 -24.09 8.81
CA THR A 518 -15.89 -23.26 9.10
C THR A 518 -16.65 -23.84 10.29
N ILE A 519 -17.05 -25.12 10.26
CA ILE A 519 -17.81 -25.74 11.35
C ILE A 519 -17.02 -25.77 12.67
N GLU A 520 -15.71 -26.05 12.62
CA GLU A 520 -14.85 -26.03 13.82
C GLU A 520 -14.81 -24.66 14.52
N VAL A 521 -14.88 -23.57 13.78
CA VAL A 521 -14.90 -22.20 14.35
C VAL A 521 -16.17 -21.97 15.16
N PHE A 522 -17.32 -22.42 14.68
CA PHE A 522 -18.57 -22.37 15.44
C PHE A 522 -18.56 -23.34 16.63
N GLN A 523 -17.95 -24.52 16.50
CA GLN A 523 -17.80 -25.47 17.62
C GLN A 523 -17.00 -24.87 18.77
N LYS A 524 -15.83 -24.28 18.48
CA LYS A 524 -15.01 -23.60 19.49
C LYS A 524 -15.76 -22.43 20.15
N SER A 525 -16.52 -21.68 19.36
CA SER A 525 -17.37 -20.61 19.91
C SER A 525 -18.46 -21.15 20.83
N ALA A 526 -19.06 -22.31 20.50
CA ALA A 526 -20.07 -22.97 21.33
C ALA A 526 -19.50 -23.51 22.63
N GLU A 527 -18.27 -24.04 22.59
CA GLU A 527 -17.56 -24.50 23.78
C GLU A 527 -17.23 -23.33 24.73
N MET A 528 -16.70 -22.21 24.21
CA MET A 528 -16.41 -21.00 25.01
C MET A 528 -17.66 -20.41 25.69
N ASN A 529 -18.79 -20.38 24.98
CA ASN A 529 -20.06 -19.89 25.54
C ASN A 529 -20.66 -20.85 26.59
N SER A 530 -20.33 -22.14 26.53
CA SER A 530 -20.78 -23.15 27.50
C SER A 530 -19.97 -23.20 28.80
N SER A 531 -18.73 -22.68 28.79
CA SER A 531 -17.82 -22.66 29.94
C SER A 531 -18.01 -21.48 30.90
N ASN A 532 -18.87 -20.50 30.58
CA ASN A 532 -19.30 -19.50 31.55
C ASN A 532 -20.49 -20.06 32.36
N PRO A 533 -20.37 -20.24 33.69
CA PRO A 533 -21.52 -20.68 34.47
C PRO A 533 -22.59 -19.58 34.46
N PRO A 534 -23.89 -19.92 34.37
CA PRO A 534 -24.95 -18.97 34.66
C PRO A 534 -24.87 -18.65 36.16
N GLY A 535 -24.38 -17.46 36.50
CA GLY A 535 -24.35 -16.94 37.87
C GLY A 535 -25.77 -16.86 38.42
N ASN A 536 -26.11 -17.80 39.30
CA ASN A 536 -27.35 -17.82 40.04
C ASN A 536 -27.39 -16.60 40.98
N GLY A 537 -28.46 -15.82 40.92
CA GLY A 537 -28.69 -14.72 41.85
C GLY A 537 -28.91 -15.24 43.27
N SER A 538 -28.13 -14.71 44.20
CA SER A 538 -28.45 -14.67 45.63
C SER A 538 -27.78 -13.45 46.25
N ALA A 539 -28.58 -12.63 46.91
CA ALA A 539 -28.13 -11.50 47.70
C ALA A 539 -27.26 -11.97 48.88
N ALA A 540 -26.08 -11.36 49.04
CA ALA A 540 -25.42 -11.21 50.33
C ALA A 540 -24.39 -10.09 50.26
N SER A 541 -24.45 -9.25 51.29
CA SER A 541 -23.81 -7.97 51.52
C SER A 541 -22.35 -8.03 52.00
N SER A 542 -21.63 -6.93 51.76
CA SER A 542 -20.54 -6.32 52.58
C SER A 542 -19.30 -7.18 52.90
N SER A 543 -18.06 -6.77 52.65
CA SER A 543 -17.38 -5.55 53.11
C SER A 543 -15.96 -5.50 52.51
N ILE A 544 -15.53 -4.37 51.90
CA ILE A 544 -14.54 -3.37 52.42
C ILE A 544 -13.15 -4.00 52.65
N THR A 545 -12.11 -3.62 51.90
CA THR A 545 -11.21 -2.46 52.14
C THR A 545 -10.57 -1.98 50.82
N SER A 546 -10.84 -0.76 50.34
CA SER A 546 -10.09 0.51 50.55
C SER A 546 -8.65 0.48 50.01
N SER A 547 -8.17 1.41 49.17
CA SER A 547 -8.37 2.86 49.24
C SER A 547 -8.00 3.56 47.90
N VAL A 548 -8.89 4.38 47.30
CA VAL A 548 -8.99 5.87 47.37
C VAL A 548 -8.08 6.58 46.35
N SER A 549 -8.44 7.61 45.58
CA SER A 549 -9.68 8.29 45.12
C SER A 549 -9.21 9.45 44.23
N ASN A 550 -9.91 9.79 43.14
CA ASN A 550 -10.76 10.99 43.07
C ASN A 550 -11.31 11.30 41.67
N ASN A 551 -12.57 11.74 41.71
CA ASN A 551 -13.51 12.07 40.63
C ASN A 551 -13.18 13.35 39.84
N ASN A 552 -13.69 13.45 38.60
CA ASN A 552 -14.81 14.36 38.28
C ASN A 552 -15.38 14.20 36.84
N ASN A 553 -16.69 13.93 36.79
CA ASN A 553 -17.75 14.27 35.83
C ASN A 553 -17.44 14.55 34.34
N ALA A 554 -18.08 13.78 33.43
CA ALA A 554 -19.21 14.24 32.57
C ALA A 554 -19.40 13.39 31.30
N SER A 555 -20.57 12.74 31.21
CA SER A 555 -21.33 12.38 29.99
C SER A 555 -20.57 12.00 28.70
N LYS A 556 -20.32 10.71 28.48
CA LYS A 556 -20.42 10.08 27.14
C LYS A 556 -20.95 8.66 27.30
N MET A 557 -22.08 8.36 26.65
CA MET A 557 -22.49 6.98 26.40
C MET A 557 -21.35 6.28 25.65
N LYS A 558 -20.66 5.36 26.32
CA LYS A 558 -19.88 4.31 25.65
C LYS A 558 -20.85 3.17 25.39
N PRO A 559 -21.09 2.74 24.14
CA PRO A 559 -21.77 1.48 23.91
C PRO A 559 -20.82 0.38 24.39
N VAL A 560 -21.18 -0.28 25.49
CA VAL A 560 -20.54 -1.52 25.90
C VAL A 560 -21.02 -2.57 24.90
N LEU A 561 -20.33 -2.67 23.76
CA LEU A 561 -20.54 -3.77 22.81
C LEU A 561 -20.31 -5.08 23.55
N SER A 562 -21.29 -5.96 23.43
CA SER A 562 -21.33 -7.26 24.09
C SER A 562 -20.17 -8.13 23.64
N SER A 563 -19.69 -9.05 24.49
CA SER A 563 -18.61 -10.00 24.17
C SER A 563 -18.88 -10.84 22.91
N SER A 564 -20.13 -10.93 22.46
CA SER A 564 -20.56 -11.60 21.23
C SER A 564 -20.18 -10.84 19.95
N GLU A 565 -20.12 -9.51 19.99
CA GLU A 565 -19.77 -8.66 18.83
C GLU A 565 -18.25 -8.60 18.57
N ARG A 566 -17.42 -9.07 19.52
CA ARG A 566 -15.96 -9.21 19.34
C ARG A 566 -15.56 -10.56 18.75
N SER A 567 -16.50 -11.49 18.61
CA SER A 567 -16.25 -12.79 18.01
C SER A 567 -16.38 -12.68 16.49
N GLY A 568 -15.27 -12.83 15.76
CA GLY A 568 -15.24 -12.87 14.29
C GLY A 568 -16.18 -13.90 13.65
N VAL A 569 -16.78 -14.78 14.44
CA VAL A 569 -17.75 -15.80 14.04
C VAL A 569 -18.96 -15.21 13.29
N TRP A 570 -19.44 -14.02 13.65
CA TRP A 570 -20.55 -13.36 12.93
C TRP A 570 -20.20 -12.95 11.50
N LEU A 571 -18.90 -12.74 11.24
CA LEU A 571 -18.40 -12.35 9.94
C LEU A 571 -18.18 -13.55 9.01
N VAL A 572 -18.22 -14.78 9.56
CA VAL A 572 -18.05 -16.01 8.78
C VAL A 572 -19.20 -16.24 7.81
N ALA A 573 -20.45 -16.03 8.22
CA ALA A 573 -21.59 -16.23 7.32
C ALA A 573 -21.58 -15.27 6.10
N PRO A 574 -21.40 -13.94 6.26
CA PRO A 574 -21.26 -13.03 5.12
C PRO A 574 -20.02 -13.29 4.27
N LEU A 575 -18.93 -13.81 4.84
CA LEU A 575 -17.74 -14.22 4.09
C LEU A 575 -18.04 -15.40 3.17
N ILE A 576 -18.64 -16.47 3.69
CA ILE A 576 -19.02 -17.66 2.91
C ILE A 576 -20.03 -17.31 1.81
N ALA A 577 -20.91 -16.33 2.04
CA ALA A 577 -21.83 -15.82 1.02
C ALA A 577 -21.11 -15.27 -0.22
N LYS A 578 -19.91 -14.70 -0.05
CA LYS A 578 -19.09 -14.13 -1.13
C LYS A 578 -18.20 -15.16 -1.85
N LEU A 579 -18.20 -16.41 -1.39
CA LEU A 579 -17.46 -17.49 -2.03
C LEU A 579 -18.34 -18.23 -3.05
N PRO A 580 -17.75 -18.96 -4.02
CA PRO A 580 -18.49 -19.74 -5.00
C PRO A 580 -19.54 -20.66 -4.35
N THR A 581 -20.66 -20.87 -5.05
CA THR A 581 -21.78 -21.70 -4.55
C THR A 581 -21.35 -23.12 -4.19
N SER A 582 -20.31 -23.67 -4.83
CA SER A 582 -19.71 -24.96 -4.48
C SER A 582 -19.21 -25.02 -3.03
N VAL A 583 -18.63 -23.94 -2.50
CA VAL A 583 -18.22 -23.83 -1.09
C VAL A 583 -19.43 -23.89 -0.18
N GLN A 584 -20.49 -23.15 -0.51
CA GLN A 584 -21.72 -23.08 0.28
C GLN A 584 -22.37 -24.47 0.44
N GLY A 585 -22.37 -25.27 -0.64
CA GLY A 585 -22.84 -26.66 -0.59
C GLY A 585 -21.99 -27.58 0.28
N HIS A 586 -20.66 -27.47 0.23
CA HIS A 586 -19.79 -28.26 1.10
C HIS A 586 -19.95 -27.86 2.57
N VAL A 587 -20.15 -26.57 2.86
CA VAL A 587 -20.44 -26.07 4.21
C VAL A 587 -21.77 -26.61 4.72
N LEU A 588 -22.83 -26.64 3.89
CA LEU A 588 -24.12 -27.24 4.25
C LEU A 588 -24.00 -28.73 4.56
N LYS A 589 -23.29 -29.49 3.71
CA LYS A 589 -23.03 -30.90 3.93
C LYS A 589 -22.32 -31.14 5.25
N ALA A 590 -21.24 -30.42 5.53
CA ALA A 590 -20.48 -30.53 6.77
C ALA A 590 -21.32 -30.12 8.01
N ALA A 591 -22.17 -29.10 7.87
CA ALA A 591 -23.12 -28.71 8.91
C ALA A 591 -24.13 -29.83 9.18
N GLY A 592 -24.69 -30.45 8.14
CA GLY A 592 -25.60 -31.60 8.23
C GLY A 592 -24.97 -32.80 8.92
N GLU A 593 -23.77 -33.20 8.49
CA GLU A 593 -23.00 -34.30 9.10
C GLU A 593 -22.75 -34.08 10.60
N GLU A 594 -22.41 -32.85 11.01
CA GLU A 594 -22.18 -32.54 12.42
C GLU A 594 -23.45 -32.58 13.27
N LEU A 595 -24.58 -32.19 12.68
CA LEU A 595 -25.90 -32.31 13.30
C LEU A 595 -26.33 -33.78 13.43
N GLU A 596 -26.01 -34.62 12.44
CA GLU A 596 -26.32 -36.05 12.41
C GLU A 596 -25.44 -36.91 13.32
N LYS A 597 -24.21 -36.48 13.65
CA LYS A 597 -23.36 -37.13 14.66
C LYS A 597 -24.03 -37.27 16.03
N GLY A 598 -25.03 -36.43 16.33
CA GLY A 598 -25.87 -36.57 17.53
C GLY A 598 -26.89 -37.71 17.47
N GLN A 599 -27.21 -38.23 16.27
CA GLN A 599 -28.27 -39.22 16.01
C GLN A 599 -27.73 -40.63 15.74
N HIS A 600 -26.59 -40.81 15.06
CA HIS A 600 -26.16 -42.11 14.49
C HIS A 600 -24.88 -42.76 15.08
N LEU A 601 -24.64 -42.67 16.39
CA LEU A 601 -23.51 -43.39 17.01
C LEU A 601 -23.93 -44.75 17.57
N GLY A 602 -23.89 -45.79 16.74
CA GLY A 602 -24.25 -47.18 17.09
C GLY A 602 -23.32 -47.87 18.10
N SER A 603 -22.05 -47.44 18.27
CA SER A 603 -21.06 -48.18 19.09
C SER A 603 -20.25 -47.37 20.12
N SER A 604 -20.57 -46.09 20.37
CA SER A 604 -19.83 -45.26 21.34
C SER A 604 -20.42 -45.32 22.77
N SER A 605 -19.55 -45.19 23.79
CA SER A 605 -19.90 -45.18 25.22
C SER A 605 -21.03 -44.18 25.53
N ARG A 606 -21.94 -44.53 26.45
CA ARG A 606 -23.11 -43.72 26.83
C ARG A 606 -22.72 -42.28 27.22
N LYS A 607 -21.56 -42.10 27.87
CA LYS A 607 -21.00 -40.78 28.24
C LYS A 607 -20.57 -39.95 27.02
N GLU A 608 -19.98 -40.58 26.02
CA GLU A 608 -19.52 -39.91 24.80
C GLU A 608 -20.70 -39.49 23.92
N ARG A 609 -21.72 -40.34 23.83
CA ARG A 609 -22.98 -40.04 23.12
C ARG A 609 -23.71 -38.84 23.73
N ASP A 610 -23.74 -38.71 25.06
CA ASP A 610 -24.37 -37.56 25.74
C ASP A 610 -23.54 -36.28 25.59
N ARG A 611 -22.21 -36.36 25.61
CA ARG A 611 -21.30 -35.23 25.38
C ARG A 611 -21.39 -34.68 23.96
N GLN A 612 -21.42 -35.56 22.96
CA GLN A 612 -21.56 -35.17 21.55
C GLN A 612 -22.92 -34.54 21.26
N LYS A 613 -24.01 -35.08 21.86
CA LYS A 613 -25.35 -34.50 21.80
C LYS A 613 -25.42 -33.11 22.44
N GLN A 614 -24.71 -32.90 23.55
CA GLN A 614 -24.65 -31.58 24.17
C GLN A 614 -23.97 -30.57 23.25
N LYS A 615 -22.88 -30.95 22.56
CA LYS A 615 -22.17 -30.09 21.59
C LYS A 615 -23.02 -29.71 20.39
N SER A 616 -23.74 -30.65 19.77
CA SER A 616 -24.62 -30.36 18.64
C SER A 616 -25.80 -29.46 19.02
N MET A 617 -26.35 -29.67 20.22
CA MET A 617 -27.40 -28.82 20.79
C MET A 617 -26.89 -27.40 21.10
N SER A 618 -25.66 -27.26 21.59
CA SER A 618 -25.02 -25.96 21.81
C SER A 618 -24.79 -25.20 20.50
N LEU A 619 -24.40 -25.88 19.42
CA LEU A 619 -24.25 -25.28 18.08
C LEU A 619 -25.57 -24.71 17.53
N LEU A 620 -26.67 -25.48 17.58
CA LEU A 620 -27.99 -25.01 17.13
C LEU A 620 -28.53 -23.84 17.94
N SER A 621 -28.12 -23.73 19.20
CA SER A 621 -28.48 -22.59 20.04
C SER A 621 -27.72 -21.32 19.68
N GLN A 622 -26.69 -21.40 18.82
CA GLN A 622 -25.95 -20.24 18.35
C GLN A 622 -26.66 -19.57 17.15
N GLN A 623 -27.14 -18.35 17.36
CA GLN A 623 -27.67 -17.51 16.29
C GLN A 623 -26.69 -17.29 15.10
N PRO A 624 -25.36 -17.11 15.31
CA PRO A 624 -24.38 -17.06 14.20
C PRO A 624 -24.40 -18.30 13.30
N PHE A 625 -24.53 -19.49 13.89
CA PHE A 625 -24.52 -20.76 13.15
C PHE A 625 -25.79 -20.91 12.29
N LEU A 626 -26.94 -20.53 12.84
CA LEU A 626 -28.19 -20.51 12.06
C LEU A 626 -28.13 -19.51 10.89
N SER A 627 -27.50 -18.34 11.10
CA SER A 627 -27.27 -17.37 10.03
C SER A 627 -26.39 -17.93 8.91
N LEU A 628 -25.33 -18.69 9.24
CA LEU A 628 -24.51 -19.40 8.25
C LEU A 628 -25.35 -20.37 7.41
N VAL A 629 -26.13 -21.23 8.08
CA VAL A 629 -26.99 -22.23 7.41
C VAL A 629 -27.98 -21.56 6.47
N LEU A 630 -28.69 -20.52 6.94
CA LEU A 630 -29.65 -19.76 6.11
C LEU A 630 -28.97 -19.10 4.91
N THR A 631 -27.77 -18.58 5.10
CA THR A 631 -26.99 -17.96 4.02
C THR A 631 -26.61 -18.97 2.96
N CYS A 632 -26.15 -20.16 3.34
CA CYS A 632 -25.74 -21.20 2.40
C CYS A 632 -26.94 -21.88 1.72
N LEU A 633 -28.13 -21.90 2.34
CA LEU A 633 -29.37 -22.41 1.73
C LEU A 633 -29.89 -21.55 0.57
N LYS A 634 -29.46 -20.28 0.48
CA LYS A 634 -29.89 -19.33 -0.55
C LYS A 634 -29.23 -19.69 -1.89
N GLY A 635 -29.76 -20.70 -2.58
CA GLY A 635 -29.30 -21.16 -3.91
C GLY A 635 -28.86 -22.62 -3.99
N GLN A 636 -29.14 -23.44 -2.97
CA GLN A 636 -28.73 -24.85 -2.86
C GLN A 636 -29.96 -25.75 -2.60
N ASP A 637 -30.82 -25.93 -3.60
CA ASP A 637 -32.09 -26.67 -3.43
C ASP A 637 -31.88 -28.18 -3.18
N GLU A 638 -30.83 -28.80 -3.72
CA GLU A 638 -30.57 -30.25 -3.55
C GLU A 638 -30.15 -30.64 -2.13
N GLN A 639 -29.38 -29.80 -1.42
CA GLN A 639 -28.95 -30.08 -0.04
C GLN A 639 -29.96 -29.63 1.03
N ARG A 640 -31.03 -28.94 0.60
CA ARG A 640 -32.06 -28.40 1.47
C ARG A 640 -32.89 -29.48 2.15
N GLU A 641 -33.26 -30.55 1.43
CA GLU A 641 -34.12 -31.61 1.96
C GLU A 641 -33.44 -32.44 3.06
N GLY A 642 -32.17 -32.82 2.86
CA GLY A 642 -31.40 -33.57 3.86
C GLY A 642 -31.19 -32.79 5.16
N LEU A 643 -30.86 -31.49 5.06
CA LEU A 643 -30.68 -30.65 6.23
C LEU A 643 -32.00 -30.37 6.97
N LEU A 644 -33.11 -30.19 6.24
CA LEU A 644 -34.45 -30.05 6.82
C LEU A 644 -34.89 -31.32 7.54
N ALA A 645 -34.61 -32.50 6.99
CA ALA A 645 -34.90 -33.78 7.65
C ALA A 645 -34.13 -33.92 8.96
N SER A 646 -32.84 -33.57 8.98
CA SER A 646 -31.99 -33.62 10.17
C SER A 646 -32.41 -32.60 11.24
N LEU A 647 -32.75 -31.35 10.84
CA LEU A 647 -33.31 -30.33 11.74
C LEU A 647 -34.68 -30.73 12.30
N PHE A 648 -35.58 -31.23 11.44
CA PHE A 648 -36.91 -31.70 11.83
C PHE A 648 -36.83 -32.83 12.86
N SER A 649 -35.95 -33.81 12.61
CA SER A 649 -35.70 -34.93 13.53
C SER A 649 -35.19 -34.44 14.90
N GLN A 650 -34.27 -33.46 14.93
CA GLN A 650 -33.78 -32.87 16.18
C GLN A 650 -34.84 -32.06 16.94
N VAL A 651 -35.69 -31.30 16.23
CA VAL A 651 -36.81 -30.56 16.84
C VAL A 651 -37.87 -31.52 17.40
N GLN A 652 -38.18 -32.59 16.68
CA GLN A 652 -39.09 -33.64 17.14
C GLN A 652 -38.54 -34.37 18.37
N GLN A 653 -37.22 -34.53 18.46
CA GLN A 653 -36.54 -35.09 19.63
C GLN A 653 -36.52 -34.10 20.84
N ARG A 654 -36.50 -32.79 20.60
CA ARG A 654 -36.68 -31.76 21.64
C ARG A 654 -38.09 -31.82 22.23
N LEU A 655 -39.10 -31.89 21.36
CA LEU A 655 -40.51 -31.99 21.73
C LEU A 655 -40.80 -33.26 22.54
N SER A 656 -40.21 -34.40 22.16
CA SER A 656 -40.36 -35.66 22.92
C SER A 656 -39.66 -35.63 24.29
N ARG A 657 -38.52 -34.93 24.43
CA ARG A 657 -37.85 -34.72 25.72
C ARG A 657 -38.62 -33.81 26.67
N THR A 658 -39.33 -32.80 26.16
CA THR A 658 -40.20 -31.94 26.97
C THR A 658 -41.53 -32.59 27.33
N GLY A 659 -42.06 -33.49 26.48
CA GLY A 659 -43.28 -34.24 26.75
C GLY A 659 -43.13 -35.40 27.75
N GLY A 660 -41.92 -35.91 27.98
CA GLY A 660 -41.66 -37.03 28.89
C GLY A 660 -41.59 -36.69 30.38
N ARG A 661 -41.77 -35.42 30.78
CA ARG A 661 -41.57 -34.97 32.16
C ARG A 661 -42.86 -34.67 32.93
N THR A 662 -44.04 -34.95 32.35
CA THR A 662 -45.36 -34.64 32.93
C THR A 662 -46.28 -35.85 33.15
N SER A 663 -45.83 -37.09 32.95
CA SER A 663 -46.67 -38.26 33.23
C SER A 663 -45.88 -39.38 33.89
N THR A 664 -45.92 -39.41 35.23
CA THR A 664 -46.10 -40.60 36.08
C THR A 664 -45.68 -40.30 37.53
N ARG A 665 -46.65 -39.94 38.40
CA ARG A 665 -46.84 -40.55 39.74
C ARG A 665 -48.03 -39.93 40.47
N THR A 666 -49.20 -40.52 40.27
CA THR A 666 -50.32 -40.47 41.21
C THR A 666 -50.86 -41.88 41.35
N THR A 667 -50.50 -42.56 42.43
CA THR A 667 -51.32 -43.63 43.03
C THR A 667 -50.96 -43.72 44.52
N ALA A 668 -51.93 -43.38 45.35
CA ALA A 668 -51.91 -43.48 46.80
C ALA A 668 -51.97 -44.93 47.30
N ARG A 669 -51.42 -45.19 48.50
CA ARG A 669 -51.94 -46.14 49.52
C ARG A 669 -51.17 -45.99 50.85
N PRO A 670 -51.70 -46.48 52.00
CA PRO A 670 -52.03 -45.60 53.13
C PRO A 670 -51.38 -46.01 54.48
N SER A 671 -51.52 -45.12 55.47
CA SER A 671 -51.55 -45.33 56.93
C SER A 671 -50.79 -46.52 57.54
N ARG A 672 -49.68 -46.22 58.22
CA ARG A 672 -49.58 -46.29 59.69
C ARG A 672 -48.45 -45.41 60.19
#